data_AF-A0A5C6ZRB0-F1
#
_entry.id   AF-A0A5C6ZRB0-F1
#
_cell.length_a   1.000
_cell.length_b   1.000
_cell.length_c   1.000
_cell.angle_alpha   90.00
_cell.angle_beta   90.00
_cell.angle_gamma   90.00
#
_symmetry.space_group_name_H-M   'P 1'
#
loop_
_entity.id
_entity.type
_entity.pdbx_description
1 polymer ?
#
loop_
_entity_poly.entity_id
_entity_poly.type
_entity_poly.pdbx_seq_one_letter_code
_entity_poly.pdbx_strand_id
1 'polypeptide(L)'
;MEVSRTRALRGPNMWSRHTAIEAVVHCSETERALADMAGFEARLRERFPGIGPLRPASSAKSPITLAHVLEQAALALQAQAGCPVTFSHTHTTSEPGTYQVVVEYSEEDVGRMAFDKAVELIAAAQSGGAFDADAAIKALRETDEDIRLGPSTGSIVDAACKRGIPFRRLTQGSLVQLGWGVKQRRIWAAEVDATSAVSESIAQDKDLSKRLLQSAGVPVPIGAPVNSVDEAWELAQEIGLPVVVKPLDGNQGKGVTVNVATREHLEMAYKAADEIGTVMVEKFLPGSDYRLLVVGDKLVAAARRDPPNVIGDGVHTVRQLVDKVNEDPRRGDGHATSLTKIRLDDIAIARLDLQGLTPESVPDKGRRVILRNNANLSTGGTATDVTDDVHPEVAARAIAAATVVGLHVCGVDVVAESVHKPLEEQSGGIVEVNAAPGLRMHLSPSYGKGRDVGEAIISSIYGPGNRGSANEDGRIPIVAVTGTNGKTTTSRLVAHMFATQGLRVGMTNTDGVYVDGRQTDSGDCSGPKSARNVLMHPDVEAAVFETARGGVLREGLGFDRCQVAVVTNLGEGDHLGMNFLNTVEELALVKRVIVQNVADNGYAVLNAADPVVAKMAEVCPGQVIFFASDRHHPLMATHRAQGKRCVYIDGDALVAAQGAWRESIPLRDIPFTRGGAIPFQNENAMAAVAAAWGVGLDWDTIRRGLASFMSDPDSVPGRFNVMDYRGATVIADYGHNGDAMRALVQAVQALPANKRSVVISGAATALMAQRAERPGALLATRSQRLLLPLLFGMAVIVPPQAYLEVVERLHYSGSYLDFLKLYFQAYHGFCRGDDCLALPTWNHLWFLPYLWTYTVLVLLALMLPGGRRVLAHPAWGRLVADGRLLWVPWLVFALLRQHLLERFPTTHDLLHDGYQHGVYAAMFLLGFALFGSRDDRHGAWAAARRWRWAALLGYIAVQGLSEAIVSAWRQAHGEDFPEALLMALRALNAGKQWLPIVAMMGFGRQWFADRDSPMLRWLTLAVFPFYLVHQTVTVIAGHLLAPLHWPLALEAFALVAITALGCLLAALVAMRVNALRPWMGLGPSGRSAPLDPLNPSKRKRRKAKSPAPCGTGLSDSSY
;
A
#
# COMPACT_ATOMS: atom_id res chain seq x y z
N MET A 1 -24.48 -4.97 -19.91
CA MET A 1 -23.08 -4.60 -19.60
C MET A 1 -22.91 -4.76 -18.11
N GLU A 2 -21.86 -5.45 -17.67
CA GLU A 2 -21.58 -5.70 -16.26
C GLU A 2 -20.18 -5.19 -15.90
N VAL A 3 -20.05 -4.45 -14.79
CA VAL A 3 -18.75 -3.98 -14.28
C VAL A 3 -18.38 -4.82 -13.07
N SER A 4 -17.45 -5.77 -13.25
CA SER A 4 -17.12 -6.78 -12.23
C SER A 4 -16.06 -6.31 -11.22
N ARG A 5 -15.31 -5.25 -11.53
CA ARG A 5 -14.29 -4.68 -10.65
C ARG A 5 -13.90 -3.26 -11.08
N THR A 6 -13.87 -2.31 -10.15
CA THR A 6 -13.36 -0.93 -10.36
C THR A 6 -12.27 -0.60 -9.35
N ARG A 7 -11.17 0.04 -9.77
CA ARG A 7 -10.02 0.42 -8.91
C ARG A 7 -9.35 1.71 -9.36
N ALA A 8 -8.83 2.48 -8.41
CA ALA A 8 -8.07 3.70 -8.69
C ALA A 8 -6.56 3.44 -8.70
N LEU A 9 -5.92 3.70 -9.84
CA LEU A 9 -4.48 3.78 -10.01
C LEU A 9 -4.03 5.18 -9.57
N ARG A 10 -3.04 5.25 -8.66
CA ARG A 10 -2.63 6.44 -7.90
C ARG A 10 -1.17 6.83 -8.18
N GLY A 11 -0.77 6.67 -9.43
CA GLY A 11 0.60 6.89 -9.90
C GLY A 11 0.85 6.19 -11.25
N PRO A 12 2.07 6.32 -11.81
CA PRO A 12 2.41 5.75 -13.10
C PRO A 12 2.15 4.25 -13.17
N ASN A 13 1.54 3.78 -14.25
CA ASN A 13 0.99 2.43 -14.38
C ASN A 13 1.26 1.87 -15.79
N MET A 14 0.67 0.72 -16.13
CA MET A 14 0.90 0.07 -17.42
C MET A 14 0.22 0.77 -18.61
N TRP A 15 -0.75 1.64 -18.34
CA TRP A 15 -1.53 2.38 -19.35
C TRP A 15 -0.97 3.78 -19.60
N SER A 16 -0.67 4.52 -18.54
CA SER A 16 -0.12 5.88 -18.63
C SER A 16 0.68 6.30 -17.39
N ARG A 17 1.23 7.52 -17.39
CA ARG A 17 1.83 8.16 -16.21
C ARG A 17 0.79 8.79 -15.26
N HIS A 18 -0.48 8.84 -15.67
CA HIS A 18 -1.54 9.60 -15.01
C HIS A 18 -2.29 8.76 -13.96
N THR A 19 -2.95 9.44 -13.04
CA THR A 19 -3.98 8.88 -12.15
C THR A 19 -5.19 8.45 -12.98
N ALA A 20 -5.66 7.21 -12.79
CA ALA A 20 -6.76 6.66 -13.60
C ALA A 20 -7.64 5.66 -12.86
N ILE A 21 -8.93 5.68 -13.13
CA ILE A 21 -9.88 4.61 -12.77
C ILE A 21 -9.69 3.50 -13.81
N GLU A 22 -9.38 2.28 -13.36
CA GLU A 22 -9.44 1.07 -14.18
C GLU A 22 -10.64 0.22 -13.75
N ALA A 23 -11.49 -0.13 -14.72
CA ALA A 23 -12.61 -1.03 -14.54
C ALA A 23 -12.50 -2.27 -15.45
N VAL A 24 -13.03 -3.41 -14.97
CA VAL A 24 -13.23 -4.62 -15.77
C VAL A 24 -14.71 -4.67 -16.19
N VAL A 25 -14.96 -4.75 -17.49
CA VAL A 25 -16.27 -4.57 -18.10
C VAL A 25 -16.58 -5.75 -19.01
N HIS A 26 -17.71 -6.42 -18.77
CA HIS A 26 -18.19 -7.54 -19.58
C HIS A 26 -19.37 -7.06 -20.46
N CYS A 27 -19.25 -7.30 -21.76
CA CYS A 27 -20.28 -7.02 -22.76
C CYS A 27 -20.88 -8.33 -23.28
N SER A 28 -22.21 -8.44 -23.28
CA SER A 28 -22.93 -9.51 -23.98
C SER A 28 -22.66 -9.42 -25.49
N GLU A 29 -23.08 -10.43 -26.27
CA GLU A 29 -22.78 -10.46 -27.71
C GLU A 29 -23.35 -9.25 -28.46
N THR A 30 -24.57 -8.83 -28.13
CA THR A 30 -25.23 -7.63 -28.65
C THR A 30 -24.60 -6.31 -28.20
N GLU A 31 -23.72 -6.31 -27.21
CA GLU A 31 -23.04 -5.12 -26.67
C GLU A 31 -21.59 -4.97 -27.20
N ARG A 32 -21.13 -5.95 -28.00
CA ARG A 32 -19.80 -5.96 -28.63
C ARG A 32 -19.74 -5.18 -29.95
N ALA A 33 -20.89 -4.79 -30.50
CA ALA A 33 -20.97 -3.91 -31.66
C ALA A 33 -22.15 -2.93 -31.53
N LEU A 34 -21.84 -1.64 -31.43
CA LEU A 34 -22.82 -0.55 -31.34
C LEU A 34 -23.82 -0.53 -32.51
N ALA A 35 -23.40 -1.03 -33.67
CA ALA A 35 -24.23 -1.16 -34.87
C ALA A 35 -25.40 -2.14 -34.70
N ASP A 36 -25.23 -3.17 -33.86
CA ASP A 36 -26.27 -4.18 -33.59
C ASP A 36 -27.31 -3.65 -32.56
N MET A 37 -26.98 -2.55 -31.87
CA MET A 37 -27.81 -1.92 -30.84
C MET A 37 -28.76 -0.87 -31.45
N ALA A 38 -29.84 -1.33 -32.08
CA ALA A 38 -30.81 -0.50 -32.80
C ALA A 38 -31.20 0.80 -32.06
N GLY A 39 -30.84 1.94 -32.64
CA GLY A 39 -31.13 3.29 -32.15
C GLY A 39 -30.41 3.71 -30.86
N PHE A 40 -29.50 2.89 -30.31
CA PHE A 40 -28.82 3.19 -29.04
C PHE A 40 -27.99 4.47 -29.11
N GLU A 41 -27.16 4.66 -30.15
CA GLU A 41 -26.33 5.87 -30.26
C GLU A 41 -27.18 7.14 -30.38
N ALA A 42 -28.34 7.08 -31.04
CA ALA A 42 -29.27 8.21 -31.09
C ALA A 42 -29.83 8.56 -29.70
N ARG A 43 -30.28 7.56 -28.93
CA ARG A 43 -30.76 7.75 -27.54
C ARG A 43 -29.65 8.22 -26.60
N LEU A 44 -28.42 7.77 -26.82
CA LEU A 44 -27.23 8.20 -26.08
C LEU A 44 -26.90 9.67 -26.33
N ARG A 45 -26.88 10.10 -27.61
CA ARG A 45 -26.60 11.49 -28.01
C ARG A 45 -27.76 12.45 -27.69
N GLU A 46 -28.98 11.95 -27.64
CA GLU A 46 -30.15 12.68 -27.10
C GLU A 46 -29.96 13.01 -25.61
N ARG A 47 -29.48 12.05 -24.80
CA ARG A 47 -29.25 12.21 -23.35
C ARG A 47 -27.96 12.96 -23.01
N PHE A 48 -26.92 12.82 -23.82
CA PHE A 48 -25.63 13.49 -23.63
C PHE A 48 -25.02 13.91 -24.97
N PRO A 49 -25.44 15.06 -25.53
CA PRO A 49 -24.92 15.58 -26.81
C PRO A 49 -23.40 15.79 -26.79
N GLY A 50 -22.86 16.19 -25.63
CA GLY A 50 -21.44 16.48 -25.40
C GLY A 50 -20.50 15.27 -25.35
N ILE A 51 -20.99 14.03 -25.51
CA ILE A 51 -20.16 12.80 -25.44
C ILE A 51 -19.02 12.74 -26.49
N GLY A 52 -19.11 13.53 -27.57
CA GLY A 52 -18.07 13.58 -28.59
C GLY A 52 -18.03 12.36 -29.52
N PRO A 53 -16.88 12.11 -30.19
CA PRO A 53 -16.75 11.05 -31.19
C PRO A 53 -16.36 9.71 -30.56
N LEU A 54 -17.24 8.71 -30.65
CA LEU A 54 -16.93 7.34 -30.24
C LEU A 54 -15.89 6.74 -31.21
N ARG A 55 -14.75 6.28 -30.68
CA ARG A 55 -13.63 5.76 -31.49
C ARG A 55 -13.04 4.50 -30.87
N PRO A 56 -12.75 3.44 -31.65
CA PRO A 56 -11.94 2.33 -31.15
C PRO A 56 -10.47 2.75 -31.02
N ALA A 57 -9.83 2.41 -29.89
CA ALA A 57 -8.45 2.84 -29.60
C ALA A 57 -7.40 2.18 -30.51
N SER A 58 -7.70 1.03 -31.11
CA SER A 58 -6.78 0.28 -31.99
C SER A 58 -7.46 -0.20 -33.29
N SER A 59 -7.02 0.40 -34.40
CA SER A 59 -7.49 0.21 -35.78
C SER A 59 -8.93 0.68 -36.07
N ALA A 60 -9.12 1.32 -37.24
CA ALA A 60 -10.43 1.71 -37.76
C ALA A 60 -11.26 0.54 -38.33
N LYS A 61 -11.08 -0.68 -37.80
CA LYS A 61 -11.79 -1.90 -38.21
C LYS A 61 -12.37 -2.69 -37.03
N SER A 62 -12.01 -2.36 -35.79
CA SER A 62 -12.61 -2.93 -34.59
C SER A 62 -14.01 -2.35 -34.37
N PRO A 63 -15.04 -3.16 -34.05
CA PRO A 63 -16.36 -2.63 -33.71
C PRO A 63 -16.30 -1.81 -32.41
N ILE A 64 -17.10 -0.74 -32.35
CA ILE A 64 -17.27 0.04 -31.12
C ILE A 64 -18.14 -0.77 -30.16
N THR A 65 -17.68 -0.95 -28.92
CA THR A 65 -18.35 -1.74 -27.87
C THR A 65 -18.91 -0.81 -26.79
N LEU A 66 -19.81 -1.27 -25.92
CA LEU A 66 -20.25 -0.46 -24.78
C LEU A 66 -19.10 -0.08 -23.82
N ALA A 67 -18.01 -0.86 -23.76
CA ALA A 67 -16.81 -0.49 -23.00
C ALA A 67 -16.17 0.81 -23.54
N HIS A 68 -16.11 0.99 -24.87
CA HIS A 68 -15.64 2.24 -25.48
C HIS A 68 -16.62 3.41 -25.26
N VAL A 69 -17.92 3.13 -25.15
CA VAL A 69 -18.92 4.15 -24.79
C VAL A 69 -18.72 4.61 -23.34
N LEU A 70 -18.50 3.67 -22.42
CA LEU A 70 -18.25 3.93 -21.00
C LEU A 70 -16.97 4.74 -20.79
N GLU A 71 -15.90 4.38 -21.51
CA GLU A 71 -14.65 5.12 -21.56
C GLU A 71 -14.86 6.60 -21.93
N GLN A 72 -15.49 6.85 -23.08
CA GLN A 72 -15.65 8.21 -23.63
C GLN A 72 -16.70 9.03 -22.85
N ALA A 73 -17.75 8.40 -22.34
CA ALA A 73 -18.72 9.07 -21.47
C ALA A 73 -18.10 9.55 -20.16
N ALA A 74 -17.32 8.70 -19.47
CA ALA A 74 -16.68 9.07 -18.21
C ALA A 74 -15.58 10.14 -18.39
N LEU A 75 -14.86 10.14 -19.52
CA LEU A 75 -13.93 11.21 -19.87
C LEU A 75 -14.66 12.54 -20.18
N ALA A 76 -15.70 12.48 -21.03
CA ALA A 76 -16.43 13.67 -21.48
C ALA A 76 -17.23 14.35 -20.36
N LEU A 77 -17.75 13.58 -19.39
CA LEU A 77 -18.43 14.12 -18.20
C LEU A 77 -17.46 14.92 -17.31
N GLN A 78 -16.26 14.39 -17.02
CA GLN A 78 -15.23 15.12 -16.27
C GLN A 78 -14.76 16.37 -17.01
N ALA A 79 -14.49 16.27 -18.31
CA ALA A 79 -14.05 17.40 -19.13
C ALA A 79 -15.08 18.54 -19.17
N GLN A 80 -16.39 18.23 -19.16
CA GLN A 80 -17.46 19.24 -19.10
C GLN A 80 -17.75 19.75 -17.68
N ALA A 81 -17.49 18.95 -16.64
CA ALA A 81 -17.46 19.45 -15.26
C ALA A 81 -16.36 20.52 -15.10
N GLY A 82 -15.24 20.36 -15.81
CA GLY A 82 -14.11 21.31 -15.86
C GLY A 82 -12.78 20.70 -15.41
N CYS A 83 -12.75 19.39 -15.18
CA CYS A 83 -11.58 18.68 -14.68
C CYS A 83 -10.51 18.55 -15.79
N PRO A 84 -9.21 18.74 -15.47
CA PRO A 84 -8.12 18.77 -16.45
C PRO A 84 -7.68 17.36 -16.91
N VAL A 85 -8.62 16.57 -17.43
CA VAL A 85 -8.40 15.18 -17.86
C VAL A 85 -8.38 15.05 -19.38
N THR A 86 -7.54 14.16 -19.91
CA THR A 86 -7.31 13.98 -21.36
C THR A 86 -7.09 12.53 -21.79
N PHE A 87 -6.65 11.64 -20.88
CA PHE A 87 -6.30 10.27 -21.21
C PHE A 87 -7.44 9.28 -20.91
N SER A 88 -7.72 8.40 -21.87
CA SER A 88 -8.55 7.22 -21.68
C SER A 88 -8.10 6.08 -22.60
N HIS A 89 -8.44 4.83 -22.25
CA HIS A 89 -8.09 3.65 -23.02
C HIS A 89 -8.96 2.42 -22.70
N THR A 90 -9.57 1.81 -23.72
CA THR A 90 -10.17 0.47 -23.63
C THR A 90 -9.22 -0.58 -24.22
N HIS A 91 -8.88 -1.58 -23.40
CA HIS A 91 -8.07 -2.73 -23.79
C HIS A 91 -8.91 -4.02 -23.80
N THR A 92 -8.90 -4.76 -24.90
CA THR A 92 -9.56 -6.08 -25.01
C THR A 92 -8.74 -7.15 -24.30
N THR A 93 -9.35 -7.95 -23.43
CA THR A 93 -8.64 -9.03 -22.72
C THR A 93 -8.63 -10.35 -23.51
N SER A 94 -7.99 -11.38 -22.96
CA SER A 94 -8.05 -12.76 -23.47
C SER A 94 -9.44 -13.42 -23.41
N GLU A 95 -10.38 -12.85 -22.65
CA GLU A 95 -11.73 -13.38 -22.49
C GLU A 95 -12.71 -12.70 -23.47
N PRO A 96 -13.42 -13.44 -24.34
CA PRO A 96 -14.30 -12.86 -25.35
C PRO A 96 -15.43 -12.01 -24.77
N GLY A 97 -15.34 -10.69 -24.99
CA GLY A 97 -16.30 -9.70 -24.47
C GLY A 97 -15.93 -9.08 -23.13
N THR A 98 -14.80 -9.45 -22.53
CA THR A 98 -14.24 -8.80 -21.33
C THR A 98 -13.20 -7.75 -21.74
N TYR A 99 -13.36 -6.52 -21.23
CA TYR A 99 -12.51 -5.37 -21.51
C TYR A 99 -11.97 -4.76 -20.20
N GLN A 100 -10.80 -4.13 -20.27
CA GLN A 100 -10.30 -3.21 -19.26
C GLN A 100 -10.50 -1.78 -19.76
N VAL A 101 -11.35 -1.01 -19.09
CA VAL A 101 -11.60 0.41 -19.38
C VAL A 101 -10.78 1.26 -18.41
N VAL A 102 -10.02 2.20 -18.94
CA VAL A 102 -9.13 3.10 -18.19
C VAL A 102 -9.51 4.54 -18.49
N VAL A 103 -9.74 5.36 -17.46
CA VAL A 103 -10.11 6.77 -17.61
C VAL A 103 -9.32 7.61 -16.60
N GLU A 104 -8.66 8.67 -17.04
CA GLU A 104 -7.94 9.61 -16.18
C GLU A 104 -8.87 10.29 -15.16
N TYR A 105 -8.33 10.63 -13.99
CA TYR A 105 -8.97 11.53 -13.02
C TYR A 105 -7.97 12.53 -12.42
N SER A 106 -8.44 13.74 -12.13
CA SER A 106 -7.71 14.74 -11.33
C SER A 106 -7.85 14.46 -9.83
N GLU A 107 -9.08 14.32 -9.34
CA GLU A 107 -9.43 13.96 -7.96
C GLU A 107 -10.24 12.65 -7.95
N GLU A 108 -9.93 11.73 -7.04
CA GLU A 108 -10.39 10.32 -7.13
C GLU A 108 -11.92 10.18 -7.06
N ASP A 109 -12.57 10.95 -6.19
CA ASP A 109 -14.01 10.84 -5.95
C ASP A 109 -14.84 11.41 -7.12
N VAL A 110 -14.34 12.44 -7.81
CA VAL A 110 -14.92 12.96 -9.06
C VAL A 110 -14.76 11.95 -10.19
N GLY A 111 -13.57 11.34 -10.33
CA GLY A 111 -13.32 10.29 -11.32
C GLY A 111 -14.21 9.06 -11.14
N ARG A 112 -14.47 8.67 -9.89
CA ARG A 112 -15.43 7.62 -9.53
C ARG A 112 -16.85 8.00 -9.89
N MET A 113 -17.32 9.18 -9.43
CA MET A 113 -18.67 9.66 -9.71
C MET A 113 -18.93 9.77 -11.22
N ALA A 114 -17.95 10.24 -12.00
CA ALA A 114 -18.09 10.33 -13.46
C ALA A 114 -18.16 8.95 -14.14
N PHE A 115 -17.44 7.96 -13.62
CA PHE A 115 -17.55 6.58 -14.08
C PHE A 115 -18.93 5.99 -13.77
N ASP A 116 -19.44 6.19 -12.55
CA ASP A 116 -20.76 5.70 -12.15
C ASP A 116 -21.88 6.40 -12.94
N LYS A 117 -21.77 7.73 -13.18
CA LYS A 117 -22.70 8.48 -14.05
C LYS A 117 -22.62 8.07 -15.52
N ALA A 118 -21.47 7.61 -16.00
CA ALA A 118 -21.35 7.04 -17.34
C ALA A 118 -22.05 5.66 -17.44
N VAL A 119 -22.05 4.85 -16.37
CA VAL A 119 -22.85 3.61 -16.30
C VAL A 119 -24.36 3.93 -16.27
N GLU A 120 -24.79 4.91 -15.48
CA GLU A 120 -26.19 5.38 -15.44
C GLU A 120 -26.68 5.85 -16.83
N LEU A 121 -25.88 6.67 -17.52
CA LEU A 121 -26.18 7.15 -18.87
C LEU A 121 -26.37 6.00 -19.88
N ILE A 122 -25.49 4.99 -19.84
CA ILE A 122 -25.58 3.81 -20.70
C ILE A 122 -26.84 3.00 -20.37
N ALA A 123 -27.14 2.77 -19.09
CA ALA A 123 -28.34 2.06 -18.67
C ALA A 123 -29.63 2.79 -19.10
N ALA A 124 -29.66 4.12 -19.02
CA ALA A 124 -30.76 4.95 -19.53
C ALA A 124 -30.91 4.85 -21.07
N ALA A 125 -29.80 4.89 -21.82
CA ALA A 125 -29.82 4.73 -23.28
C ALA A 125 -30.17 3.30 -23.74
N GLN A 126 -29.85 2.27 -22.94
CA GLN A 126 -30.28 0.88 -23.19
C GLN A 126 -31.78 0.71 -22.93
N SER A 127 -32.27 1.15 -21.76
CA SER A 127 -33.66 0.95 -21.31
C SER A 127 -34.68 1.92 -21.91
N GLY A 128 -34.22 3.06 -22.43
CA GLY A 128 -35.09 4.17 -22.84
C GLY A 128 -35.42 5.16 -21.72
N GLY A 129 -34.98 4.92 -20.49
CA GLY A 129 -35.15 5.84 -19.35
C GLY A 129 -34.51 7.21 -19.58
N ALA A 130 -34.82 8.18 -18.71
CA ALA A 130 -34.23 9.51 -18.75
C ALA A 130 -32.84 9.54 -18.08
N PHE A 131 -31.98 10.47 -18.51
CA PHE A 131 -30.73 10.83 -17.84
C PHE A 131 -30.54 12.35 -18.00
N ASP A 132 -30.25 13.04 -16.90
CA ASP A 132 -30.03 14.48 -16.89
C ASP A 132 -28.52 14.77 -16.87
N ALA A 133 -27.97 15.06 -18.05
CA ALA A 133 -26.55 15.35 -18.20
C ALA A 133 -26.13 16.67 -17.55
N ASP A 134 -26.99 17.70 -17.54
CA ASP A 134 -26.67 18.98 -16.94
C ASP A 134 -26.62 18.87 -15.41
N ALA A 135 -27.54 18.12 -14.80
CA ALA A 135 -27.49 17.79 -13.37
C ALA A 135 -26.27 16.92 -13.02
N ALA A 136 -25.90 15.95 -13.86
CA ALA A 136 -24.72 15.11 -13.66
C ALA A 136 -23.41 15.93 -13.75
N ILE A 137 -23.26 16.77 -14.77
CA ILE A 137 -22.11 17.68 -14.95
C ILE A 137 -22.04 18.68 -13.80
N LYS A 138 -23.19 19.21 -13.35
CA LYS A 138 -23.28 20.12 -12.21
C LYS A 138 -22.80 19.43 -10.92
N ALA A 139 -23.31 18.24 -10.60
CA ALA A 139 -22.91 17.51 -9.40
C ALA A 139 -21.41 17.16 -9.38
N LEU A 140 -20.85 16.82 -10.55
CA LEU A 140 -19.41 16.61 -10.73
C LEU A 140 -18.60 17.90 -10.49
N ARG A 141 -19.07 19.04 -11.01
CA ARG A 141 -18.42 20.34 -10.80
C ARG A 141 -18.51 20.82 -9.36
N GLU A 142 -19.67 20.67 -8.70
CA GLU A 142 -19.84 20.99 -7.27
C GLU A 142 -18.90 20.13 -6.41
N THR A 143 -18.77 18.83 -6.72
CA THR A 143 -17.83 17.93 -6.06
C THR A 143 -16.37 18.34 -6.30
N ASP A 144 -15.99 18.66 -7.53
CA ASP A 144 -14.63 19.12 -7.88
C ASP A 144 -14.29 20.45 -7.18
N GLU A 145 -15.21 21.42 -7.17
CA GLU A 145 -15.02 22.72 -6.51
C GLU A 145 -14.90 22.62 -4.98
N ASP A 146 -15.61 21.69 -4.34
CA ASP A 146 -15.51 21.42 -2.90
C ASP A 146 -14.22 20.69 -2.51
N ILE A 147 -13.78 19.70 -3.29
CA ILE A 147 -12.63 18.85 -2.90
C ILE A 147 -11.28 19.32 -3.44
N ARG A 148 -11.19 20.04 -4.57
CA ARG A 148 -9.90 20.38 -5.19
C ARG A 148 -9.06 21.36 -4.35
N LEU A 149 -7.78 21.52 -4.70
CA LEU A 149 -6.93 22.54 -4.08
C LEU A 149 -7.44 23.94 -4.43
N GLY A 150 -7.86 24.71 -3.41
CA GLY A 150 -8.26 26.11 -3.56
C GLY A 150 -7.13 27.00 -4.14
N PRO A 151 -7.47 28.11 -4.82
CA PRO A 151 -6.60 28.77 -5.81
C PRO A 151 -5.23 29.21 -5.30
N SER A 152 -5.10 29.61 -4.02
CA SER A 152 -3.79 29.90 -3.40
C SER A 152 -2.88 28.68 -3.44
N THR A 153 -3.31 27.57 -2.84
CA THR A 153 -2.55 26.31 -2.76
C THR A 153 -2.32 25.70 -4.15
N GLY A 154 -3.34 25.75 -5.00
CA GLY A 154 -3.27 25.28 -6.39
C GLY A 154 -2.14 25.96 -7.14
N SER A 155 -2.07 27.30 -7.12
CA SER A 155 -1.01 28.05 -7.83
C SER A 155 0.43 27.68 -7.41
N ILE A 156 0.64 27.35 -6.13
CA ILE A 156 1.95 26.92 -5.61
C ILE A 156 2.27 25.49 -6.08
N VAL A 157 1.29 24.60 -6.07
CA VAL A 157 1.43 23.23 -6.59
C VAL A 157 1.63 23.21 -8.10
N ASP A 158 0.92 24.05 -8.86
CA ASP A 158 1.11 24.21 -10.30
C ASP A 158 2.53 24.69 -10.63
N ALA A 159 3.07 25.65 -9.86
CA ALA A 159 4.45 26.09 -10.00
C ALA A 159 5.47 24.99 -9.65
N ALA A 160 5.21 24.19 -8.61
CA ALA A 160 6.02 23.01 -8.29
C ALA A 160 6.02 22.02 -9.47
N CYS A 161 4.85 21.70 -10.03
CA CYS A 161 4.69 20.85 -11.19
C CYS A 161 5.40 21.39 -12.45
N LYS A 162 5.32 22.71 -12.74
CA LYS A 162 6.06 23.36 -13.84
C LYS A 162 7.58 23.19 -13.69
N ARG A 163 8.10 23.29 -12.46
CA ARG A 163 9.51 23.00 -12.13
C ARG A 163 9.84 21.50 -12.02
N GLY A 164 8.85 20.64 -12.23
CA GLY A 164 8.99 19.19 -12.09
C GLY A 164 9.20 18.71 -10.65
N ILE A 165 8.94 19.54 -9.63
CA ILE A 165 8.97 19.14 -8.21
C ILE A 165 7.73 18.28 -7.92
N PRO A 166 7.87 17.07 -7.37
CA PRO A 166 6.73 16.21 -7.09
C PRO A 166 6.01 16.68 -5.83
N PHE A 167 4.72 16.36 -5.70
CA PHE A 167 3.92 16.75 -4.53
C PHE A 167 3.02 15.62 -4.03
N ARG A 168 2.51 15.78 -2.81
CA ARG A 168 1.45 14.95 -2.24
C ARG A 168 0.60 15.76 -1.26
N ARG A 169 -0.72 15.78 -1.49
CA ARG A 169 -1.71 16.29 -0.52
C ARG A 169 -1.74 15.37 0.72
N LEU A 170 -1.72 15.96 1.92
CA LEU A 170 -1.67 15.21 3.20
C LEU A 170 -3.01 15.16 3.94
N THR A 171 -3.95 16.05 3.61
CA THR A 171 -5.31 16.10 4.18
C THR A 171 -6.32 16.43 3.07
N GLN A 172 -7.62 16.38 3.35
CA GLN A 172 -8.62 16.96 2.43
C GLN A 172 -8.57 18.50 2.40
N GLY A 173 -7.82 19.15 3.31
CA GLY A 173 -7.56 20.58 3.28
C GLY A 173 -6.38 20.96 2.37
N SER A 174 -5.78 22.11 2.68
CA SER A 174 -4.68 22.75 1.94
C SER A 174 -3.28 22.39 2.42
N LEU A 175 -3.12 21.33 3.24
CA LEU A 175 -1.81 20.85 3.69
C LEU A 175 -1.19 19.94 2.61
N VAL A 176 -0.11 20.41 1.99
CA VAL A 176 0.59 19.74 0.90
C VAL A 176 2.07 19.56 1.24
N GLN A 177 2.61 18.38 0.93
CA GLN A 177 4.03 18.12 0.88
C GLN A 177 4.54 18.31 -0.56
N LEU A 178 5.68 18.98 -0.70
CA LEU A 178 6.48 19.10 -1.90
C LEU A 178 7.77 18.29 -1.70
N GLY A 179 8.26 17.57 -2.70
CA GLY A 179 9.49 16.78 -2.61
C GLY A 179 9.42 15.54 -1.70
N TRP A 180 10.51 14.75 -1.74
CA TRP A 180 10.65 13.45 -1.08
C TRP A 180 11.86 13.40 -0.13
N GLY A 181 11.76 12.60 0.95
CA GLY A 181 12.86 12.33 1.88
C GLY A 181 13.37 13.60 2.58
N VAL A 182 14.69 13.73 2.74
CA VAL A 182 15.35 14.94 3.30
C VAL A 182 15.07 16.24 2.52
N LYS A 183 14.63 16.15 1.26
CA LYS A 183 14.29 17.30 0.41
C LYS A 183 12.82 17.70 0.50
N GLN A 184 12.02 16.98 1.29
CA GLN A 184 10.61 17.29 1.42
C GLN A 184 10.40 18.61 2.19
N ARG A 185 9.48 19.43 1.68
CA ARG A 185 9.04 20.70 2.26
C ARG A 185 7.52 20.67 2.38
N ARG A 186 6.93 21.47 3.26
CA ARG A 186 5.47 21.51 3.46
C ARG A 186 4.94 22.93 3.34
N ILE A 187 3.73 23.02 2.80
CA ILE A 187 2.92 24.23 2.73
C ILE A 187 1.55 23.98 3.32
N TRP A 188 0.97 24.98 3.98
CA TRP A 188 -0.43 24.98 4.42
C TRP A 188 -1.09 26.23 3.85
N ALA A 189 -1.98 26.05 2.87
CA ALA A 189 -2.50 27.13 2.03
C ALA A 189 -1.38 27.94 1.34
N ALA A 190 -0.98 29.08 1.90
CA ALA A 190 0.12 29.92 1.41
C ALA A 190 1.32 29.98 2.36
N GLU A 191 1.20 29.43 3.58
CA GLU A 191 2.30 29.35 4.53
C GLU A 191 3.28 28.23 4.16
N VAL A 192 4.54 28.40 4.58
CA VAL A 192 5.64 27.48 4.32
C VAL A 192 6.26 27.03 5.64
N ASP A 193 6.75 25.79 5.70
CA ASP A 193 7.36 25.15 6.87
C ASP A 193 8.59 25.85 7.52
N ALA A 194 9.06 26.95 6.93
CA ALA A 194 10.08 27.82 7.52
C ALA A 194 9.48 28.90 8.45
N THR A 195 8.21 29.27 8.26
CA THR A 195 7.48 30.15 9.19
C THR A 195 7.24 29.40 10.49
N SER A 196 7.50 30.06 11.63
CA SER A 196 7.32 29.45 12.94
C SER A 196 5.92 29.74 13.50
N ALA A 197 5.39 28.84 14.33
CA ALA A 197 4.15 29.09 15.07
C ALA A 197 4.24 30.30 16.02
N VAL A 198 5.45 30.73 16.41
CA VAL A 198 5.68 31.98 17.14
C VAL A 198 5.47 33.18 16.22
N SER A 199 5.99 33.13 14.99
CA SER A 199 5.76 34.15 13.95
C SER A 199 4.26 34.28 13.61
N GLU A 200 3.56 33.15 13.50
CA GLU A 200 2.11 33.08 13.30
C GLU A 200 1.36 33.73 14.49
N SER A 201 1.72 33.36 15.72
CA SER A 201 1.12 33.93 16.94
C SER A 201 1.33 35.44 17.04
N ILE A 202 2.53 35.94 16.70
CA ILE A 202 2.81 37.39 16.65
C ILE A 202 1.95 38.07 15.57
N ALA A 203 1.75 37.45 14.41
CA ALA A 203 0.92 37.99 13.34
C ALA A 203 -0.58 38.05 13.72
N GLN A 204 -1.05 37.14 14.58
CA GLN A 204 -2.43 37.13 15.09
C GLN A 204 -2.66 38.19 16.18
N ASP A 205 -1.67 38.42 17.06
CA ASP A 205 -1.70 39.51 18.05
C ASP A 205 -1.37 40.86 17.38
N LYS A 206 -2.43 41.61 17.04
CA LYS A 206 -2.33 42.90 16.35
C LYS A 206 -1.58 43.97 17.15
N ASP A 207 -1.60 43.92 18.47
CA ASP A 207 -0.93 44.88 19.35
C ASP A 207 0.57 44.55 19.47
N LEU A 208 0.91 43.29 19.76
CA LEU A 208 2.30 42.81 19.76
C LEU A 208 2.98 43.02 18.40
N SER A 209 2.32 42.65 17.29
CA SER A 209 2.81 42.95 15.94
C SER A 209 3.11 44.43 15.78
N LYS A 210 2.17 45.32 16.11
CA LYS A 210 2.36 46.77 15.95
C LYS A 210 3.50 47.33 16.80
N ARG A 211 3.62 46.91 18.06
CA ARG A 211 4.74 47.31 18.94
C ARG A 211 6.09 46.91 18.35
N LEU A 212 6.20 45.69 17.82
CA LEU A 212 7.41 45.19 17.17
C LEU A 212 7.72 45.99 15.89
N LEU A 213 6.74 46.20 15.02
CA LEU A 213 6.89 47.01 13.80
C LEU A 213 7.32 48.44 14.10
N GLN A 214 6.67 49.10 15.06
CA GLN A 214 7.01 50.45 15.49
C GLN A 214 8.45 50.52 16.05
N SER A 215 8.86 49.51 16.85
CA SER A 215 10.23 49.43 17.38
C SER A 215 11.30 49.26 16.29
N ALA A 216 10.94 48.69 15.15
CA ALA A 216 11.79 48.54 13.97
C ALA A 216 11.74 49.74 13.00
N GLY A 217 11.06 50.82 13.35
CA GLY A 217 10.91 52.00 12.50
C GLY A 217 9.99 51.80 11.30
N VAL A 218 9.06 50.85 11.38
CA VAL A 218 8.00 50.64 10.38
C VAL A 218 6.78 51.49 10.75
N PRO A 219 6.24 52.32 9.84
CA PRO A 219 5.10 53.17 10.14
C PRO A 219 3.82 52.35 10.33
N VAL A 220 3.17 52.52 11.48
CA VAL A 220 1.89 51.89 11.86
C VAL A 220 0.97 52.97 12.46
N PRO A 221 -0.38 52.82 12.39
CA PRO A 221 -1.27 53.74 13.09
C PRO A 221 -1.08 53.62 14.60
N ILE A 222 -0.68 54.72 15.23
CA ILE A 222 -0.51 54.88 16.69
C ILE A 222 -1.85 54.62 17.37
N GLY A 223 -1.84 53.84 18.45
CA GLY A 223 -3.04 53.43 19.19
C GLY A 223 -2.72 52.46 20.30
N ALA A 224 -3.70 52.18 21.15
CA ALA A 224 -3.57 51.25 22.28
C ALA A 224 -4.92 50.58 22.61
N PRO A 225 -4.91 49.38 23.23
CA PRO A 225 -6.10 48.80 23.83
C PRO A 225 -6.57 49.65 25.03
N VAL A 226 -7.88 49.68 25.26
CA VAL A 226 -8.56 50.49 26.28
C VAL A 226 -9.70 49.69 26.93
N ASN A 227 -10.02 50.03 28.16
CA ASN A 227 -10.90 49.28 29.06
C ASN A 227 -12.18 50.05 29.44
N SER A 228 -12.28 51.32 29.02
CA SER A 228 -13.46 52.16 29.24
C SER A 228 -13.66 53.19 28.14
N VAL A 229 -14.90 53.70 28.03
CA VAL A 229 -15.30 54.78 27.11
C VAL A 229 -14.53 56.08 27.36
N ASP A 230 -14.27 56.43 28.63
CA ASP A 230 -13.56 57.67 28.95
C ASP A 230 -12.07 57.57 28.62
N GLU A 231 -11.42 56.45 28.95
CA GLU A 231 -10.04 56.13 28.53
C GLU A 231 -9.91 56.13 26.99
N ALA A 232 -10.90 55.57 26.28
CA ALA A 232 -10.98 55.60 24.83
C ALA A 232 -11.12 57.01 24.25
N TRP A 233 -11.83 57.91 24.95
CA TRP A 233 -11.98 59.30 24.54
C TRP A 233 -10.74 60.16 24.86
N GLU A 234 -10.12 59.97 26.02
CA GLU A 234 -8.85 60.62 26.39
C GLU A 234 -7.74 60.25 25.39
N LEU A 235 -7.58 58.95 25.10
CA LEU A 235 -6.64 58.46 24.10
C LEU A 235 -6.96 58.99 22.68
N ALA A 236 -8.23 59.13 22.32
CA ALA A 236 -8.62 59.73 21.04
C ALA A 236 -8.25 61.23 20.94
N GLN A 237 -8.24 61.96 22.06
CA GLN A 237 -7.75 63.34 22.11
C GLN A 237 -6.22 63.42 22.06
N GLU A 238 -5.49 62.49 22.69
CA GLU A 238 -4.03 62.41 22.63
C GLU A 238 -3.52 62.07 21.21
N ILE A 239 -4.12 61.07 20.56
CA ILE A 239 -3.78 60.66 19.18
C ILE A 239 -4.13 61.74 18.16
N GLY A 240 -5.19 62.51 18.42
CA GLY A 240 -5.78 63.48 17.52
C GLY A 240 -6.86 62.86 16.62
N LEU A 241 -8.03 63.51 16.60
CA LEU A 241 -9.20 63.11 15.81
C LEU A 241 -9.01 63.38 14.30
N PRO A 242 -9.60 62.58 13.41
CA PRO A 242 -10.44 61.42 13.68
C PRO A 242 -9.65 60.14 14.03
N VAL A 243 -10.31 59.21 14.71
CA VAL A 243 -9.77 57.90 15.09
C VAL A 243 -10.54 56.73 14.48
N VAL A 244 -9.99 55.54 14.65
CA VAL A 244 -10.61 54.24 14.41
C VAL A 244 -10.85 53.58 15.77
N VAL A 245 -12.02 52.99 15.97
CA VAL A 245 -12.35 52.19 17.15
C VAL A 245 -12.68 50.77 16.67
N LYS A 246 -12.05 49.76 17.27
CA LYS A 246 -12.17 48.35 16.85
C LYS A 246 -11.95 47.38 18.01
N PRO A 247 -12.49 46.15 17.96
CA PRO A 247 -12.03 45.07 18.84
C PRO A 247 -10.65 44.56 18.42
N LEU A 248 -9.80 44.23 19.38
CA LEU A 248 -8.46 43.66 19.19
C LEU A 248 -8.53 42.36 18.36
N ASP A 249 -9.30 41.39 18.83
CA ASP A 249 -9.45 40.04 18.23
C ASP A 249 -10.49 40.00 17.08
N GLY A 250 -10.89 41.17 16.56
CA GLY A 250 -11.88 41.30 15.50
C GLY A 250 -11.45 40.66 14.18
N ASN A 251 -12.38 39.92 13.57
CA ASN A 251 -12.23 39.27 12.26
C ASN A 251 -13.15 39.89 11.20
N GLN A 252 -12.70 39.90 9.94
CA GLN A 252 -13.42 40.43 8.75
C GLN A 252 -13.89 41.90 8.82
N GLY A 253 -13.48 42.66 9.83
CA GLY A 253 -13.95 44.04 10.07
C GLY A 253 -15.21 44.17 10.93
N LYS A 254 -15.64 43.10 11.62
CA LYS A 254 -16.71 43.19 12.63
C LYS A 254 -16.26 44.10 13.78
N GLY A 255 -17.15 44.98 14.25
CA GLY A 255 -16.86 45.97 15.30
C GLY A 255 -15.93 47.11 14.90
N VAL A 256 -15.46 47.18 13.65
CA VAL A 256 -14.54 48.24 13.20
C VAL A 256 -15.34 49.46 12.74
N THR A 257 -15.19 50.57 13.46
CA THR A 257 -15.75 51.88 13.09
C THR A 257 -14.61 52.85 12.76
N VAL A 258 -14.66 53.45 11.58
CA VAL A 258 -13.61 54.34 11.06
C VAL A 258 -14.12 55.78 10.97
N ASN A 259 -13.20 56.75 10.96
CA ASN A 259 -13.50 58.18 10.88
C ASN A 259 -14.40 58.67 12.05
N VAL A 260 -14.07 58.24 13.26
CA VAL A 260 -14.73 58.65 14.50
C VAL A 260 -14.18 60.02 14.92
N ALA A 261 -15.02 61.05 14.90
CA ALA A 261 -14.63 62.45 15.06
C ALA A 261 -15.35 63.20 16.20
N THR A 262 -16.29 62.56 16.90
CA THR A 262 -17.02 63.15 18.04
C THR A 262 -17.18 62.12 19.15
N ARG A 263 -17.46 62.57 20.38
CA ARG A 263 -17.57 61.68 21.55
C ARG A 263 -18.77 60.75 21.44
N GLU A 264 -19.90 61.23 20.94
CA GLU A 264 -21.14 60.48 20.77
C GLU A 264 -20.94 59.33 19.74
N HIS A 265 -20.20 59.60 18.66
CA HIS A 265 -19.84 58.57 17.68
C HIS A 265 -18.82 57.57 18.27
N LEU A 266 -17.90 58.03 19.13
CA LEU A 266 -16.96 57.14 19.84
C LEU A 266 -17.67 56.25 20.87
N GLU A 267 -18.66 56.76 21.59
CA GLU A 267 -19.49 56.00 22.53
C GLU A 267 -20.28 54.87 21.81
N MET A 268 -20.88 55.18 20.65
CA MET A 268 -21.52 54.17 19.79
C MET A 268 -20.52 53.15 19.26
N ALA A 269 -19.35 53.61 18.80
CA ALA A 269 -18.31 52.76 18.21
C ALA A 269 -17.64 51.84 19.25
N TYR A 270 -17.39 52.34 20.46
CA TYR A 270 -16.85 51.58 21.58
C TYR A 270 -17.77 50.41 21.90
N LYS A 271 -19.07 50.67 22.09
CA LYS A 271 -20.06 49.61 22.40
C LYS A 271 -20.11 48.51 21.32
N ALA A 272 -20.04 48.90 20.04
CA ALA A 272 -20.03 47.95 18.93
C ALA A 272 -18.72 47.13 18.81
N ALA A 273 -17.64 47.56 19.44
CA ALA A 273 -16.39 46.81 19.57
C ALA A 273 -16.38 45.94 20.85
N ASP A 274 -16.82 46.49 21.97
CA ASP A 274 -16.88 45.87 23.31
C ASP A 274 -17.78 44.61 23.32
N GLU A 275 -18.86 44.60 22.54
CA GLU A 275 -19.72 43.43 22.28
C GLU A 275 -19.00 42.26 21.55
N ILE A 276 -17.75 42.45 21.10
CA ILE A 276 -16.92 41.44 20.40
C ILE A 276 -15.64 41.11 21.19
N GLY A 277 -15.03 42.07 21.88
CA GLY A 277 -13.81 41.88 22.68
C GLY A 277 -13.12 43.20 23.03
N THR A 278 -11.94 43.12 23.65
CA THR A 278 -11.16 44.27 24.13
C THR A 278 -11.06 45.38 23.07
N VAL A 279 -11.50 46.59 23.42
CA VAL A 279 -11.55 47.73 22.50
C VAL A 279 -10.15 48.31 22.31
N MET A 280 -9.86 48.79 21.11
CA MET A 280 -8.63 49.46 20.73
C MET A 280 -8.95 50.73 19.94
N VAL A 281 -8.29 51.83 20.31
CA VAL A 281 -8.42 53.14 19.62
C VAL A 281 -7.11 53.43 18.90
N GLU A 282 -7.21 53.82 17.63
CA GLU A 282 -6.07 54.06 16.74
C GLU A 282 -6.25 55.31 15.88
N LYS A 283 -5.16 55.92 15.44
CA LYS A 283 -5.20 57.04 14.49
C LYS A 283 -5.85 56.61 13.18
N PHE A 284 -6.80 57.41 12.67
CA PHE A 284 -7.33 57.21 11.33
C PHE A 284 -6.27 57.55 10.28
N LEU A 285 -6.00 56.62 9.38
CA LEU A 285 -5.15 56.83 8.21
C LEU A 285 -6.04 57.08 6.98
N PRO A 286 -5.87 58.18 6.24
CA PRO A 286 -6.64 58.45 5.02
C PRO A 286 -6.12 57.62 3.83
N GLY A 287 -6.97 57.46 2.81
CA GLY A 287 -6.59 56.93 1.51
C GLY A 287 -7.25 55.61 1.13
N SER A 288 -6.51 54.79 0.38
CA SER A 288 -6.93 53.49 -0.14
C SER A 288 -6.33 52.34 0.65
N ASP A 289 -7.02 51.20 0.60
CA ASP A 289 -6.56 49.92 1.12
C ASP A 289 -5.68 49.21 0.07
N TYR A 290 -4.48 48.77 0.47
CA TYR A 290 -3.56 47.99 -0.35
C TYR A 290 -3.11 46.72 0.39
N ARG A 291 -3.29 45.55 -0.24
CA ARG A 291 -2.61 44.31 0.15
C ARG A 291 -1.29 44.23 -0.61
N LEU A 292 -0.17 44.25 0.12
CA LEU A 292 1.17 43.97 -0.38
C LEU A 292 1.53 42.52 -0.03
N LEU A 293 2.20 41.80 -0.94
CA LEU A 293 2.59 40.41 -0.74
C LEU A 293 4.12 40.28 -0.79
N VAL A 294 4.70 39.91 0.34
CA VAL A 294 6.14 39.63 0.47
C VAL A 294 6.37 38.13 0.51
N VAL A 295 7.39 37.68 -0.23
CA VAL A 295 7.85 36.29 -0.28
C VAL A 295 9.38 36.29 -0.19
N GLY A 296 9.90 35.65 0.85
CA GLY A 296 11.31 35.73 1.20
C GLY A 296 11.76 37.16 1.48
N ASP A 297 12.73 37.64 0.72
CA ASP A 297 13.35 38.96 0.82
C ASP A 297 12.71 40.04 -0.07
N LYS A 298 11.58 39.74 -0.74
CA LYS A 298 11.04 40.58 -1.84
C LYS A 298 9.54 40.82 -1.76
N LEU A 299 9.11 42.04 -2.07
CA LEU A 299 7.74 42.32 -2.51
C LEU A 299 7.54 41.70 -3.90
N VAL A 300 6.57 40.80 -4.05
CA VAL A 300 6.33 40.06 -5.32
C VAL A 300 5.00 40.41 -5.98
N ALA A 301 4.06 40.97 -5.23
CA ALA A 301 2.82 41.52 -5.75
C ALA A 301 2.27 42.63 -4.84
N ALA A 302 1.50 43.56 -5.38
CA ALA A 302 0.68 44.50 -4.63
C ALA A 302 -0.67 44.71 -5.34
N ALA A 303 -1.74 44.82 -4.56
CA ALA A 303 -3.08 45.04 -5.09
C ALA A 303 -3.82 46.08 -4.23
N ARG A 304 -4.36 47.13 -4.87
CA ARG A 304 -5.33 48.02 -4.24
C ARG A 304 -6.65 47.26 -4.13
N ARG A 305 -7.24 47.21 -2.94
CA ARG A 305 -8.54 46.59 -2.69
C ARG A 305 -9.63 47.66 -2.70
N ASP A 306 -10.72 47.39 -3.40
CA ASP A 306 -11.88 48.28 -3.51
C ASP A 306 -13.12 47.55 -2.92
N PRO A 307 -13.90 48.18 -2.03
CA PRO A 307 -15.08 47.56 -1.41
C PRO A 307 -16.17 47.18 -2.42
N PRO A 308 -17.05 46.21 -2.10
CA PRO A 308 -18.18 45.87 -2.97
C PRO A 308 -19.03 47.12 -3.20
N ASN A 309 -19.21 47.48 -4.46
CA ASN A 309 -19.87 48.72 -4.87
C ASN A 309 -20.50 48.56 -6.26
N VAL A 310 -21.51 49.38 -6.54
CA VAL A 310 -22.10 49.53 -7.87
C VAL A 310 -22.08 51.01 -8.28
N ILE A 311 -22.14 51.29 -9.57
CA ILE A 311 -22.20 52.66 -10.11
C ILE A 311 -23.60 52.87 -10.67
N GLY A 312 -24.31 53.90 -10.20
CA GLY A 312 -25.60 54.28 -10.74
C GLY A 312 -25.50 54.66 -12.22
N ASP A 313 -26.45 54.21 -13.03
CA ASP A 313 -26.59 54.64 -14.43
C ASP A 313 -27.77 55.62 -14.64
N GLY A 314 -28.53 55.90 -13.57
CA GLY A 314 -29.74 56.72 -13.60
C GLY A 314 -30.99 55.99 -14.11
N VAL A 315 -30.93 54.66 -14.28
CA VAL A 315 -32.04 53.86 -14.83
C VAL A 315 -32.38 52.65 -13.94
N HIS A 316 -31.37 51.90 -13.48
CA HIS A 316 -31.56 50.65 -12.74
C HIS A 316 -31.51 50.84 -11.22
N THR A 317 -32.27 50.03 -10.47
CA THR A 317 -32.20 50.01 -9.01
C THR A 317 -30.88 49.43 -8.50
N VAL A 318 -30.49 49.70 -7.25
CA VAL A 318 -29.31 49.08 -6.62
C VAL A 318 -29.34 47.55 -6.74
N ARG A 319 -30.50 46.92 -6.57
CA ARG A 319 -30.68 45.47 -6.79
C ARG A 319 -30.34 45.06 -8.21
N GLN A 320 -30.96 45.68 -9.21
CA GLN A 320 -30.71 45.38 -10.63
C GLN A 320 -29.24 45.61 -11.03
N LEU A 321 -28.60 46.64 -10.47
CA LEU A 321 -27.17 46.89 -10.67
C LEU A 321 -26.28 45.81 -10.02
N VAL A 322 -26.64 45.30 -8.84
CA VAL A 322 -25.95 44.18 -8.19
C VAL A 322 -26.12 42.88 -8.98
N ASP A 323 -27.35 42.57 -9.43
CA ASP A 323 -27.64 41.37 -10.22
C ASP A 323 -26.84 41.39 -11.53
N LYS A 324 -26.84 42.52 -12.26
CA LYS A 324 -26.05 42.75 -13.48
C LYS A 324 -24.53 42.69 -13.26
N VAL A 325 -24.03 43.10 -12.08
CA VAL A 325 -22.61 42.92 -11.71
C VAL A 325 -22.30 41.46 -11.35
N ASN A 326 -23.29 40.68 -10.92
CA ASN A 326 -23.20 39.23 -10.65
C ASN A 326 -23.36 38.35 -11.90
N GLU A 327 -23.73 38.90 -13.06
CA GLU A 327 -23.70 38.22 -14.37
C GLU A 327 -22.27 37.97 -14.88
N ASP A 328 -21.25 38.62 -14.32
CA ASP A 328 -19.84 38.35 -14.63
C ASP A 328 -19.49 36.88 -14.31
N PRO A 329 -19.13 36.04 -15.30
CA PRO A 329 -18.88 34.61 -15.09
C PRO A 329 -17.68 34.32 -14.17
N ARG A 330 -16.89 35.34 -13.82
CA ARG A 330 -15.83 35.24 -12.81
C ARG A 330 -16.37 35.24 -11.37
N ARG A 331 -17.65 35.62 -11.14
CA ARG A 331 -18.30 35.69 -9.82
C ARG A 331 -19.08 34.42 -9.48
N GLY A 332 -18.54 33.60 -8.59
CA GLY A 332 -19.25 32.44 -8.01
C GLY A 332 -19.83 32.71 -6.62
N ASP A 333 -20.61 31.75 -6.13
CA ASP A 333 -21.22 31.80 -4.79
C ASP A 333 -20.29 31.34 -3.66
N GLY A 334 -19.17 30.69 -4.00
CA GLY A 334 -18.12 30.24 -3.08
C GLY A 334 -16.79 30.96 -3.29
N HIS A 335 -15.69 30.21 -3.16
CA HIS A 335 -14.30 30.72 -3.27
C HIS A 335 -13.47 30.03 -4.37
N ALA A 336 -14.04 29.06 -5.09
CA ALA A 336 -13.39 28.32 -6.17
C ALA A 336 -13.19 29.13 -7.47
N THR A 337 -13.95 30.22 -7.65
CA THR A 337 -13.88 31.18 -8.77
C THR A 337 -13.03 32.41 -8.43
N SER A 338 -12.70 33.25 -9.42
CA SER A 338 -11.80 34.40 -9.22
C SER A 338 -12.40 35.52 -8.37
N LEU A 339 -13.70 35.76 -8.49
CA LEU A 339 -14.47 36.74 -7.72
C LEU A 339 -15.62 36.04 -6.99
N THR A 340 -16.14 36.65 -5.93
CA THR A 340 -17.37 36.18 -5.26
C THR A 340 -18.52 37.11 -5.61
N LYS A 341 -19.76 36.59 -5.68
CA LYS A 341 -20.96 37.40 -5.91
C LYS A 341 -21.20 38.42 -4.79
N ILE A 342 -21.68 39.59 -5.16
CA ILE A 342 -22.15 40.62 -4.22
C ILE A 342 -23.53 40.18 -3.71
N ARG A 343 -23.70 40.10 -2.39
CA ARG A 343 -24.99 39.77 -1.75
C ARG A 343 -25.55 40.98 -1.01
N LEU A 344 -26.83 41.26 -1.25
CA LEU A 344 -27.63 42.26 -0.51
C LEU A 344 -28.22 41.61 0.75
N ASP A 345 -27.38 41.45 1.77
CA ASP A 345 -27.77 41.04 3.13
C ASP A 345 -28.01 42.27 4.03
N ASP A 346 -28.40 42.03 5.28
CA ASP A 346 -28.75 43.08 6.24
C ASP A 346 -27.61 44.11 6.45
N ILE A 347 -26.36 43.66 6.34
CA ILE A 347 -25.15 44.52 6.40
C ILE A 347 -25.11 45.48 5.21
N ALA A 348 -25.41 44.99 4.00
CA ALA A 348 -25.47 45.81 2.80
C ALA A 348 -26.67 46.77 2.82
N ILE A 349 -27.82 46.33 3.34
CA ILE A 349 -29.03 47.15 3.49
C ILE A 349 -28.75 48.31 4.46
N ALA A 350 -28.26 48.03 5.68
CA ALA A 350 -27.90 49.06 6.65
C ALA A 350 -26.84 50.03 6.12
N ARG A 351 -25.96 49.60 5.19
CA ARG A 351 -24.99 50.49 4.55
C ARG A 351 -25.62 51.38 3.47
N LEU A 352 -26.67 50.93 2.78
CA LEU A 352 -27.46 51.74 1.86
C LEU A 352 -28.25 52.83 2.60
N ASP A 353 -28.86 52.49 3.74
CA ASP A 353 -29.62 53.44 4.56
C ASP A 353 -28.74 54.62 5.00
N LEU A 354 -27.48 54.35 5.41
CA LEU A 354 -26.46 55.37 5.72
C LEU A 354 -26.03 56.25 4.53
N GLN A 355 -26.44 55.92 3.31
CA GLN A 355 -26.25 56.73 2.09
C GLN A 355 -27.56 57.37 1.60
N GLY A 356 -28.66 57.24 2.34
CA GLY A 356 -30.00 57.68 1.93
C GLY A 356 -30.54 56.89 0.73
N LEU A 357 -30.23 55.60 0.65
CA LEU A 357 -30.63 54.69 -0.43
C LEU A 357 -31.25 53.41 0.14
N THR A 358 -32.06 52.74 -0.67
CA THR A 358 -32.59 51.40 -0.43
C THR A 358 -32.23 50.48 -1.59
N PRO A 359 -32.38 49.13 -1.48
CA PRO A 359 -32.16 48.21 -2.60
C PRO A 359 -32.96 48.55 -3.88
N GLU A 360 -34.13 49.16 -3.73
CA GLU A 360 -35.01 49.55 -4.85
C GLU A 360 -34.85 51.03 -5.27
N SER A 361 -33.90 51.76 -4.68
CA SER A 361 -33.55 53.12 -5.13
C SER A 361 -32.76 53.06 -6.45
N VAL A 362 -33.05 53.98 -7.37
CA VAL A 362 -32.27 54.20 -8.60
C VAL A 362 -31.20 55.25 -8.30
N PRO A 363 -29.89 54.93 -8.29
CA PRO A 363 -28.85 55.91 -7.99
C PRO A 363 -28.51 56.77 -9.22
N ASP A 364 -28.18 58.03 -8.96
CA ASP A 364 -27.82 59.02 -9.98
C ASP A 364 -26.69 58.53 -10.89
N LYS A 365 -26.71 58.94 -12.17
CA LYS A 365 -25.72 58.49 -13.15
C LYS A 365 -24.30 58.91 -12.75
N GLY A 366 -23.43 57.93 -12.50
CA GLY A 366 -22.06 58.11 -12.02
C GLY A 366 -21.91 58.05 -10.49
N ARG A 367 -23.00 57.99 -9.72
CA ARG A 367 -22.95 57.87 -8.25
C ARG A 367 -22.44 56.48 -7.85
N ARG A 368 -21.27 56.43 -7.21
CA ARG A 368 -20.73 55.21 -6.61
C ARG A 368 -21.52 54.88 -5.33
N VAL A 369 -22.15 53.72 -5.29
CA VAL A 369 -22.91 53.21 -4.14
C VAL A 369 -22.10 52.11 -3.48
N ILE A 370 -21.67 52.35 -2.24
CA ILE A 370 -20.82 51.44 -1.48
C ILE A 370 -21.70 50.48 -0.68
N LEU A 371 -21.49 49.17 -0.82
CA LEU A 371 -22.34 48.15 -0.18
C LEU A 371 -21.75 47.63 1.14
N ARG A 372 -20.42 47.70 1.34
CA ARG A 372 -19.76 47.45 2.63
C ARG A 372 -18.53 48.32 2.79
N ASN A 373 -18.07 48.54 4.02
CA ASN A 373 -16.82 49.27 4.27
C ASN A 373 -15.56 48.42 4.07
N ASN A 374 -15.64 47.09 4.16
CA ASN A 374 -14.48 46.22 4.05
C ASN A 374 -14.14 45.86 2.59
N ALA A 375 -12.87 46.00 2.22
CA ALA A 375 -12.38 45.79 0.85
C ALA A 375 -12.16 44.30 0.49
N ASN A 376 -13.00 43.41 1.02
CA ASN A 376 -12.81 41.97 0.96
C ASN A 376 -13.41 41.35 -0.32
N LEU A 377 -12.61 40.55 -1.04
CA LEU A 377 -13.08 39.81 -2.22
C LEU A 377 -14.12 38.74 -1.85
N SER A 378 -14.11 38.23 -0.62
CA SER A 378 -15.10 37.28 -0.10
C SER A 378 -16.48 37.90 0.09
N THR A 379 -16.58 39.23 0.22
CA THR A 379 -17.85 39.99 0.26
C THR A 379 -18.19 40.65 -1.08
N GLY A 380 -17.50 40.24 -2.16
CA GLY A 380 -17.73 40.71 -3.53
C GLY A 380 -16.96 41.96 -3.95
N GLY A 381 -16.03 42.44 -3.11
CA GLY A 381 -15.08 43.49 -3.46
C GLY A 381 -14.15 43.13 -4.62
N THR A 382 -13.43 44.13 -5.13
CA THR A 382 -12.57 44.03 -6.33
C THR A 382 -11.11 44.36 -5.99
N ALA A 383 -10.19 43.86 -6.81
CA ALA A 383 -8.75 44.12 -6.68
C ALA A 383 -8.16 44.70 -7.96
N THR A 384 -7.30 45.72 -7.83
CA THR A 384 -6.49 46.28 -8.92
C THR A 384 -5.03 45.96 -8.64
N ASP A 385 -4.36 45.22 -9.52
CA ASP A 385 -2.90 45.04 -9.45
C ASP A 385 -2.20 46.39 -9.65
N VAL A 386 -1.28 46.70 -8.73
CA VAL A 386 -0.46 47.93 -8.67
C VAL A 386 1.00 47.59 -8.35
N THR A 387 1.44 46.35 -8.64
CA THR A 387 2.76 45.85 -8.23
C THR A 387 3.92 46.69 -8.78
N ASP A 388 3.82 47.13 -10.03
CA ASP A 388 4.88 47.90 -10.71
C ASP A 388 4.85 49.40 -10.34
N ASP A 389 3.81 49.83 -9.58
CA ASP A 389 3.57 51.22 -9.17
C ASP A 389 4.09 51.54 -7.76
N VAL A 390 4.55 50.54 -7.00
CA VAL A 390 4.95 50.68 -5.59
C VAL A 390 6.31 51.34 -5.45
N HIS A 391 6.38 52.43 -4.67
CA HIS A 391 7.62 53.13 -4.37
C HIS A 391 8.62 52.21 -3.62
N PRO A 392 9.93 52.22 -3.96
CA PRO A 392 10.91 51.32 -3.35
C PRO A 392 10.95 51.34 -1.82
N GLU A 393 10.69 52.50 -1.20
CA GLU A 393 10.63 52.59 0.27
C GLU A 393 9.38 51.94 0.87
N VAL A 394 8.23 51.98 0.19
CA VAL A 394 7.02 51.27 0.62
C VAL A 394 7.24 49.75 0.55
N ALA A 395 7.90 49.29 -0.52
CA ALA A 395 8.34 47.90 -0.63
C ALA A 395 9.33 47.52 0.49
N ALA A 396 10.30 48.39 0.80
CA ALA A 396 11.24 48.17 1.90
C ALA A 396 10.55 48.11 3.28
N ARG A 397 9.54 48.95 3.54
CA ARG A 397 8.73 48.86 4.77
C ARG A 397 7.93 47.57 4.85
N ALA A 398 7.36 47.09 3.74
CA ALA A 398 6.66 45.80 3.69
C ALA A 398 7.59 44.58 3.85
N ILE A 399 8.86 44.67 3.43
CA ILE A 399 9.88 43.64 3.67
C ILE A 399 10.38 43.69 5.12
N ALA A 400 10.55 44.90 5.70
CA ALA A 400 10.90 45.07 7.12
C ALA A 400 9.82 44.50 8.05
N ALA A 401 8.58 45.00 7.93
CA ALA A 401 7.41 44.16 7.65
C ALA A 401 7.48 42.67 8.06
N ALA A 402 7.61 41.84 7.01
CA ALA A 402 7.76 40.39 7.08
C ALA A 402 8.90 39.93 8.00
N THR A 403 10.05 40.63 7.93
CA THR A 403 11.29 40.25 8.63
C THR A 403 11.16 40.38 10.15
N VAL A 404 10.50 41.42 10.63
CA VAL A 404 10.32 41.73 12.06
C VAL A 404 9.34 40.76 12.73
N VAL A 405 8.29 40.34 12.01
CA VAL A 405 7.35 39.30 12.48
C VAL A 405 7.92 37.88 12.27
N GLY A 406 8.91 37.72 11.38
CA GLY A 406 9.54 36.44 11.08
C GLY A 406 8.72 35.54 10.14
N LEU A 407 8.05 36.13 9.16
CA LEU A 407 7.21 35.44 8.17
C LEU A 407 7.94 35.31 6.81
N HIS A 408 7.90 34.12 6.21
CA HIS A 408 8.55 33.85 4.91
C HIS A 408 7.64 34.10 3.70
N VAL A 409 6.34 34.12 3.92
CA VAL A 409 5.29 34.54 3.00
C VAL A 409 4.33 35.35 3.86
N CYS A 410 3.99 36.59 3.48
CA CYS A 410 3.01 37.36 4.26
C CYS A 410 2.25 38.41 3.44
N GLY A 411 0.99 38.60 3.81
CA GLY A 411 0.17 39.72 3.35
C GLY A 411 0.31 40.91 4.29
N VAL A 412 0.90 42.00 3.82
CA VAL A 412 1.03 43.26 4.56
C VAL A 412 -0.10 44.19 4.11
N ASP A 413 -0.97 44.59 5.02
CA ASP A 413 -2.07 45.52 4.72
C ASP A 413 -1.67 46.95 5.05
N VAL A 414 -1.66 47.79 4.01
CA VAL A 414 -1.25 49.19 4.02
C VAL A 414 -2.47 50.07 3.76
N VAL A 415 -2.60 51.15 4.54
CA VAL A 415 -3.50 52.26 4.20
C VAL A 415 -2.66 53.50 3.90
N ALA A 416 -2.88 54.09 2.73
CA ALA A 416 -2.15 55.26 2.22
C ALA A 416 -2.95 55.93 1.11
N GLU A 417 -2.74 57.23 0.84
CA GLU A 417 -3.35 57.89 -0.32
C GLU A 417 -2.83 57.31 -1.65
N SER A 418 -1.56 56.91 -1.70
CA SER A 418 -0.94 56.30 -2.88
C SER A 418 0.31 55.47 -2.53
N VAL A 419 0.49 54.33 -3.20
CA VAL A 419 1.75 53.56 -3.13
C VAL A 419 2.92 54.20 -3.89
N HIS A 420 2.71 55.28 -4.65
CA HIS A 420 3.76 55.93 -5.44
C HIS A 420 4.76 56.79 -4.63
N LYS A 421 4.55 56.95 -3.32
CA LYS A 421 5.39 57.76 -2.41
C LYS A 421 5.71 56.98 -1.14
N PRO A 422 6.73 57.36 -0.34
CA PRO A 422 6.92 56.85 1.02
C PRO A 422 5.65 56.98 1.87
N LEU A 423 5.47 56.10 2.87
CA LEU A 423 4.27 56.12 3.73
C LEU A 423 4.30 57.31 4.69
N GLU A 424 5.49 57.62 5.19
CA GLU A 424 5.80 58.65 6.16
C GLU A 424 5.50 60.07 5.63
N GLU A 425 5.64 60.32 4.33
CA GLU A 425 5.32 61.60 3.69
C GLU A 425 3.81 61.91 3.63
N GLN A 426 2.97 60.88 3.68
CA GLN A 426 1.53 60.97 3.39
C GLN A 426 0.64 60.52 4.56
N SER A 427 1.21 60.34 5.76
CA SER A 427 0.52 59.73 6.91
C SER A 427 -0.08 58.35 6.61
N GLY A 428 0.56 57.58 5.73
CA GLY A 428 0.23 56.17 5.49
C GLY A 428 0.91 55.25 6.49
N GLY A 429 0.49 53.98 6.54
CA GLY A 429 1.06 53.00 7.46
C GLY A 429 0.54 51.58 7.26
N ILE A 430 1.26 50.63 7.86
CA ILE A 430 0.88 49.21 7.92
C ILE A 430 -0.12 49.02 9.06
N VAL A 431 -1.27 48.45 8.73
CA VAL A 431 -2.39 48.23 9.66
C VAL A 431 -2.35 46.82 10.24
N GLU A 432 -1.95 45.83 9.44
CA GLU A 432 -1.95 44.40 9.79
C GLU A 432 -0.91 43.63 8.95
N VAL A 433 -0.37 42.52 9.48
CA VAL A 433 0.49 41.57 8.76
C VAL A 433 -0.08 40.16 8.93
N ASN A 434 -0.28 39.43 7.82
CA ASN A 434 -0.98 38.14 7.78
C ASN A 434 -0.02 37.01 7.37
N ALA A 435 0.01 35.90 8.13
CA ALA A 435 0.86 34.73 7.83
C ALA A 435 0.36 33.89 6.63
N ALA A 436 -0.94 33.62 6.52
CA ALA A 436 -1.57 32.92 5.38
C ALA A 436 -2.32 33.87 4.41
N PRO A 437 -1.63 34.65 3.55
CA PRO A 437 -2.30 35.57 2.64
C PRO A 437 -3.17 34.87 1.57
N GLY A 438 -4.34 35.45 1.31
CA GLY A 438 -5.23 35.02 0.23
C GLY A 438 -4.72 35.46 -1.15
N LEU A 439 -3.96 34.59 -1.82
CA LEU A 439 -3.24 34.90 -3.08
C LEU A 439 -4.16 35.24 -4.28
N ARG A 440 -5.44 34.89 -4.22
CA ARG A 440 -6.43 35.06 -5.31
C ARG A 440 -6.41 36.46 -5.96
N MET A 441 -6.23 37.52 -5.18
CA MET A 441 -6.22 38.90 -5.67
C MET A 441 -4.96 39.29 -6.47
N HIS A 442 -3.86 38.55 -6.31
CA HIS A 442 -2.62 38.76 -7.05
C HIS A 442 -2.53 37.83 -8.27
N LEU A 443 -3.08 36.62 -8.16
CA LEU A 443 -3.17 35.65 -9.26
C LEU A 443 -4.15 36.14 -10.35
N SER A 444 -5.37 36.52 -9.94
CA SER A 444 -6.46 36.94 -10.83
C SER A 444 -7.11 38.24 -10.32
N PRO A 445 -6.43 39.40 -10.44
CA PRO A 445 -7.02 40.68 -10.05
C PRO A 445 -8.23 41.01 -10.94
N SER A 446 -9.12 41.88 -10.44
CA SER A 446 -10.26 42.39 -11.23
C SER A 446 -9.81 43.28 -12.38
N TYR A 447 -8.71 44.03 -12.17
CA TYR A 447 -8.06 44.94 -13.11
C TYR A 447 -6.53 44.87 -12.96
N GLY A 448 -5.77 45.08 -14.04
CA GLY A 448 -4.31 44.96 -14.04
C GLY A 448 -3.82 43.55 -14.38
N LYS A 449 -2.59 43.20 -13.98
CA LYS A 449 -1.88 41.99 -14.42
C LYS A 449 -1.77 40.93 -13.31
N GLY A 450 -2.12 39.69 -13.63
CA GLY A 450 -1.86 38.53 -12.75
C GLY A 450 -0.36 38.31 -12.54
N ARG A 451 0.04 38.05 -11.29
CA ARG A 451 1.42 37.84 -10.85
C ARG A 451 1.64 36.35 -10.54
N ASP A 452 2.73 35.75 -11.03
CA ASP A 452 3.06 34.33 -10.76
C ASP A 452 3.67 34.17 -9.35
N VAL A 453 2.79 34.32 -8.35
CA VAL A 453 3.11 34.18 -6.93
C VAL A 453 3.50 32.75 -6.58
N GLY A 454 2.91 31.75 -7.26
CA GLY A 454 3.26 30.34 -7.06
C GLY A 454 4.74 30.09 -7.36
N GLU A 455 5.22 30.58 -8.51
CA GLU A 455 6.64 30.49 -8.89
C GLU A 455 7.55 31.26 -7.92
N ALA A 456 7.12 32.40 -7.39
CA ALA A 456 7.86 33.13 -6.37
C ALA A 456 8.00 32.34 -5.05
N ILE A 457 6.91 31.71 -4.58
CA ILE A 457 6.92 30.88 -3.37
C ILE A 457 7.76 29.61 -3.58
N ILE A 458 7.63 28.92 -4.71
CA ILE A 458 8.48 27.76 -5.00
C ILE A 458 9.96 28.17 -5.15
N SER A 459 10.24 29.37 -5.67
CA SER A 459 11.59 29.96 -5.70
C SER A 459 12.14 30.26 -4.31
N SER A 460 11.32 30.64 -3.33
CA SER A 460 11.80 30.82 -1.95
C SER A 460 12.06 29.48 -1.25
N ILE A 461 11.33 28.43 -1.61
CA ILE A 461 11.47 27.08 -1.03
C ILE A 461 12.68 26.32 -1.61
N TYR A 462 12.88 26.36 -2.94
CA TYR A 462 13.87 25.55 -3.67
C TYR A 462 14.85 26.37 -4.54
N GLY A 463 14.98 27.67 -4.29
CA GLY A 463 15.91 28.56 -5.01
C GLY A 463 17.36 28.51 -4.51
N PRO A 464 18.31 29.08 -5.29
CA PRO A 464 19.72 29.11 -4.92
C PRO A 464 19.95 29.84 -3.59
N GLY A 465 20.56 29.13 -2.64
CA GLY A 465 20.88 29.62 -1.29
C GLY A 465 20.12 28.89 -0.17
N ASN A 466 18.89 28.43 -0.43
CA ASN A 466 18.04 27.80 0.60
C ASN A 466 18.19 26.28 0.62
N ARG A 467 19.28 25.79 1.23
CA ARG A 467 19.70 24.37 1.36
C ARG A 467 19.92 23.59 0.05
N GLY A 468 19.45 24.09 -1.09
CA GLY A 468 19.53 23.46 -2.40
C GLY A 468 20.34 24.25 -3.45
N SER A 469 20.53 23.61 -4.61
CA SER A 469 21.06 24.27 -5.81
C SER A 469 19.94 24.94 -6.61
N ALA A 470 20.28 25.83 -7.54
CA ALA A 470 19.31 26.51 -8.41
C ALA A 470 18.39 25.57 -9.23
N ASN A 471 18.80 24.30 -9.43
CA ASN A 471 18.06 23.28 -10.18
C ASN A 471 17.60 22.12 -9.28
N GLU A 472 17.21 22.39 -8.02
CA GLU A 472 16.67 21.33 -7.14
C GLU A 472 15.25 20.93 -7.53
N ASP A 473 15.06 19.63 -7.83
CA ASP A 473 13.79 19.03 -8.26
C ASP A 473 12.98 18.41 -7.10
N GLY A 474 13.39 18.64 -5.86
CA GLY A 474 12.80 18.05 -4.66
C GLY A 474 12.98 16.53 -4.49
N ARG A 475 13.78 15.83 -5.31
CA ARG A 475 13.93 14.36 -5.22
C ARG A 475 15.28 13.90 -4.66
N ILE A 476 15.19 12.87 -3.84
CA ILE A 476 16.29 11.98 -3.47
C ILE A 476 16.57 10.95 -4.60
N PRO A 477 17.77 10.35 -4.67
CA PRO A 477 18.02 9.22 -5.57
C PRO A 477 17.11 8.04 -5.25
N ILE A 478 16.45 7.49 -6.27
CA ILE A 478 15.57 6.32 -6.17
C ILE A 478 16.06 5.23 -7.12
N VAL A 479 16.24 4.01 -6.60
CA VAL A 479 16.52 2.80 -7.40
C VAL A 479 15.33 1.85 -7.31
N ALA A 480 14.61 1.65 -8.41
CA ALA A 480 13.52 0.68 -8.48
C ALA A 480 14.05 -0.67 -8.98
N VAL A 481 13.66 -1.78 -8.35
CA VAL A 481 14.13 -3.14 -8.70
C VAL A 481 12.94 -4.06 -8.97
N THR A 482 12.90 -4.69 -10.14
CA THR A 482 11.90 -5.71 -10.48
C THR A 482 12.49 -6.88 -11.27
N GLY A 483 11.67 -7.91 -11.49
CA GLY A 483 12.03 -9.16 -12.15
C GLY A 483 11.23 -10.34 -11.60
N THR A 484 11.56 -11.54 -12.04
CA THR A 484 11.05 -12.80 -11.47
C THR A 484 11.88 -13.15 -10.23
N ASN A 485 13.16 -13.50 -10.42
CA ASN A 485 14.11 -13.84 -9.36
C ASN A 485 15.19 -12.76 -9.15
N GLY A 486 15.87 -12.77 -8.00
CA GLY A 486 17.01 -11.87 -7.70
C GLY A 486 16.65 -10.49 -7.11
N LYS A 487 15.37 -10.08 -7.18
CA LYS A 487 14.86 -8.79 -6.68
C LYS A 487 15.37 -8.40 -5.29
N THR A 488 15.01 -9.20 -4.27
CA THR A 488 15.29 -8.93 -2.84
C THR A 488 16.78 -8.85 -2.52
N THR A 489 17.62 -9.64 -3.21
CA THR A 489 19.07 -9.61 -3.02
C THR A 489 19.67 -8.36 -3.65
N THR A 490 19.21 -8.00 -4.85
CA THR A 490 19.70 -6.82 -5.58
C THR A 490 19.31 -5.53 -4.86
N SER A 491 18.07 -5.41 -4.36
CA SER A 491 17.62 -4.24 -3.59
C SER A 491 18.40 -4.08 -2.28
N ARG A 492 18.55 -5.17 -1.50
CA ARG A 492 19.34 -5.16 -0.25
C ARG A 492 20.82 -4.85 -0.48
N LEU A 493 21.43 -5.32 -1.58
CA LEU A 493 22.82 -5.00 -1.93
C LEU A 493 23.00 -3.53 -2.36
N VAL A 494 22.09 -2.96 -3.16
CA VAL A 494 22.14 -1.53 -3.51
C VAL A 494 21.93 -0.65 -2.27
N ALA A 495 20.98 -1.02 -1.39
CA ALA A 495 20.77 -0.31 -0.13
C ALA A 495 22.01 -0.37 0.77
N HIS A 496 22.71 -1.52 0.82
CA HIS A 496 23.96 -1.66 1.54
C HIS A 496 25.10 -0.78 0.97
N MET A 497 25.15 -0.59 -0.36
CA MET A 497 26.11 0.35 -0.98
C MET A 497 25.81 1.81 -0.62
N PHE A 498 24.55 2.25 -0.63
CA PHE A 498 24.17 3.58 -0.16
C PHE A 498 24.51 3.79 1.33
N ALA A 499 24.22 2.81 2.19
CA ALA A 499 24.59 2.86 3.60
C ALA A 499 26.13 2.89 3.81
N THR A 500 26.88 2.19 2.94
CA THR A 500 28.37 2.24 2.92
C THR A 500 28.92 3.61 2.53
N GLN A 501 28.13 4.44 1.82
CA GLN A 501 28.44 5.84 1.54
C GLN A 501 28.15 6.77 2.73
N GLY A 502 27.45 6.28 3.76
CA GLY A 502 26.95 7.08 4.89
C GLY A 502 25.57 7.70 4.68
N LEU A 503 24.83 7.32 3.63
CA LEU A 503 23.46 7.80 3.38
C LEU A 503 22.44 7.02 4.21
N ARG A 504 21.47 7.72 4.80
CA ARG A 504 20.31 7.13 5.50
C ARG A 504 19.32 6.57 4.48
N VAL A 505 19.32 5.25 4.33
CA VAL A 505 18.60 4.57 3.25
C VAL A 505 17.19 4.18 3.64
N GLY A 506 16.22 4.47 2.79
CA GLY A 506 14.88 3.90 2.83
C GLY A 506 14.74 2.73 1.86
N MET A 507 14.24 1.58 2.30
CA MET A 507 14.13 0.38 1.45
C MET A 507 12.77 -0.31 1.61
N THR A 508 12.22 -0.79 0.50
CA THR A 508 11.09 -1.74 0.48
C THR A 508 11.51 -3.07 -0.13
N ASN A 509 11.05 -4.18 0.46
CA ASN A 509 11.34 -5.54 0.01
C ASN A 509 10.16 -6.49 0.33
N THR A 510 10.29 -7.78 -0.01
CA THR A 510 9.26 -8.79 0.24
C THR A 510 9.00 -9.13 1.72
N ASP A 511 9.76 -8.55 2.66
CA ASP A 511 9.73 -8.91 4.08
C ASP A 511 9.52 -7.72 5.06
N GLY A 512 9.72 -6.48 4.60
CA GLY A 512 9.43 -5.28 5.37
C GLY A 512 9.70 -3.94 4.65
N VAL A 513 9.41 -2.86 5.37
CA VAL A 513 9.96 -1.52 5.11
C VAL A 513 11.09 -1.26 6.09
N TYR A 514 12.19 -0.71 5.61
CA TYR A 514 13.39 -0.40 6.37
C TYR A 514 13.76 1.08 6.18
N VAL A 515 14.15 1.76 7.25
CA VAL A 515 14.71 3.11 7.21
C VAL A 515 15.93 3.14 8.12
N ASP A 516 17.08 3.51 7.55
CA ASP A 516 18.38 3.55 8.24
C ASP A 516 18.69 2.23 8.98
N GLY A 517 18.57 1.12 8.25
CA GLY A 517 18.72 -0.24 8.77
C GLY A 517 17.59 -0.73 9.69
N ARG A 518 16.82 0.15 10.32
CA ARG A 518 15.71 -0.20 11.23
C ARG A 518 14.47 -0.61 10.43
N GLN A 519 13.93 -1.79 10.73
CA GLN A 519 12.62 -2.19 10.19
C GLN A 519 11.50 -1.33 10.79
N THR A 520 10.64 -0.77 9.94
CA THR A 520 9.51 0.10 10.31
C THR A 520 8.15 -0.54 10.02
N ASP A 521 8.09 -1.53 9.12
CA ASP A 521 6.89 -2.29 8.75
C ASP A 521 7.29 -3.72 8.34
N SER A 522 6.38 -4.69 8.38
CA SER A 522 6.69 -6.13 8.22
C SER A 522 5.66 -6.89 7.39
N GLY A 523 6.14 -7.81 6.55
CA GLY A 523 5.33 -8.54 5.56
C GLY A 523 5.68 -8.12 4.13
N ASP A 524 4.86 -8.47 3.15
CA ASP A 524 5.14 -8.09 1.76
C ASP A 524 4.94 -6.59 1.54
N CYS A 525 6.04 -5.86 1.60
CA CYS A 525 6.12 -4.42 1.43
C CYS A 525 6.59 -4.01 0.03
N SER A 526 6.60 -4.93 -0.94
CA SER A 526 7.03 -4.67 -2.33
C SER A 526 6.02 -3.85 -3.18
N GLY A 527 5.14 -3.10 -2.51
CA GLY A 527 4.00 -2.39 -3.09
C GLY A 527 4.05 -0.86 -2.90
N PRO A 528 3.21 -0.11 -3.65
CA PRO A 528 3.31 1.34 -3.76
C PRO A 528 2.97 2.09 -2.46
N LYS A 529 2.12 1.54 -1.58
CA LYS A 529 1.90 2.09 -0.22
C LYS A 529 3.21 2.20 0.56
N SER A 530 4.02 1.16 0.54
CA SER A 530 5.29 1.08 1.27
C SER A 530 6.35 2.03 0.70
N ALA A 531 6.45 2.14 -0.63
CA ALA A 531 7.33 3.11 -1.28
C ALA A 531 6.93 4.55 -0.93
N ARG A 532 5.62 4.88 -0.96
CA ARG A 532 5.12 6.20 -0.52
C ARG A 532 5.41 6.48 0.95
N ASN A 533 5.38 5.48 1.83
CA ASN A 533 5.76 5.64 3.24
C ASN A 533 7.25 6.01 3.41
N VAL A 534 8.14 5.40 2.61
CA VAL A 534 9.57 5.76 2.59
C VAL A 534 9.79 7.18 2.09
N LEU A 535 9.12 7.59 1.00
CA LEU A 535 9.30 8.94 0.42
C LEU A 535 8.78 10.08 1.32
N MET A 536 7.93 9.80 2.30
CA MET A 536 7.47 10.77 3.31
C MET A 536 8.37 10.82 4.56
N HIS A 537 9.34 9.92 4.70
CA HIS A 537 10.18 9.85 5.90
C HIS A 537 11.30 10.90 5.84
N PRO A 538 11.35 11.88 6.75
CA PRO A 538 12.21 13.06 6.63
C PRO A 538 13.71 12.73 6.62
N ASP A 539 14.12 11.63 7.25
CA ASP A 539 15.53 11.22 7.31
C ASP A 539 16.06 10.48 6.08
N VAL A 540 15.22 10.14 5.10
CA VAL A 540 15.66 9.31 3.96
C VAL A 540 16.40 10.15 2.92
N GLU A 541 17.65 9.77 2.65
CA GLU A 541 18.56 10.47 1.73
C GLU A 541 18.68 9.79 0.36
N ALA A 542 18.45 8.48 0.32
CA ALA A 542 18.31 7.69 -0.91
C ALA A 542 17.34 6.51 -0.68
N ALA A 543 16.65 6.06 -1.72
CA ALA A 543 15.64 5.01 -1.60
C ALA A 543 15.85 3.84 -2.59
N VAL A 544 15.52 2.63 -2.14
CA VAL A 544 15.58 1.39 -2.96
C VAL A 544 14.27 0.61 -2.86
N PHE A 545 13.57 0.46 -3.98
CA PHE A 545 12.23 -0.12 -4.01
C PHE A 545 12.16 -1.45 -4.78
N GLU A 546 12.08 -2.57 -4.05
CA GLU A 546 11.56 -3.81 -4.67
C GLU A 546 10.11 -3.55 -5.11
N THR A 547 9.88 -3.63 -6.42
CA THR A 547 8.60 -3.26 -7.06
C THR A 547 7.97 -4.51 -7.66
N ALA A 548 6.96 -5.08 -6.99
CA ALA A 548 6.29 -6.29 -7.44
C ALA A 548 5.09 -6.00 -8.36
N ARG A 549 4.86 -6.92 -9.32
CA ARG A 549 3.76 -6.87 -10.30
C ARG A 549 2.40 -6.57 -9.66
N GLY A 550 2.11 -7.21 -8.52
CA GLY A 550 0.83 -7.06 -7.81
C GLY A 550 0.58 -5.65 -7.26
N GLY A 551 1.63 -4.89 -6.94
CA GLY A 551 1.51 -3.48 -6.56
C GLY A 551 1.16 -2.61 -7.76
N VAL A 552 1.95 -2.71 -8.83
CA VAL A 552 1.79 -1.93 -10.08
C VAL A 552 0.39 -2.13 -10.67
N LEU A 553 -0.10 -3.37 -10.74
CA LEU A 553 -1.44 -3.68 -11.24
C LEU A 553 -2.58 -3.16 -10.37
N ARG A 554 -2.37 -2.96 -9.07
CA ARG A 554 -3.44 -2.59 -8.13
C ARG A 554 -3.61 -1.09 -7.98
N GLU A 555 -2.51 -0.34 -8.03
CA GLU A 555 -2.44 1.07 -7.66
C GLU A 555 -1.44 1.90 -8.50
N GLY A 556 -0.70 1.30 -9.44
CA GLY A 556 0.45 1.93 -10.09
C GLY A 556 1.73 1.90 -9.23
N LEU A 557 2.72 2.72 -9.60
CA LEU A 557 3.94 2.94 -8.82
C LEU A 557 3.68 3.80 -7.58
N GLY A 558 4.54 3.66 -6.58
CA GLY A 558 4.51 4.48 -5.35
C GLY A 558 5.37 5.75 -5.46
N PHE A 559 5.86 6.05 -6.66
CA PHE A 559 6.77 7.15 -6.97
C PHE A 559 6.54 7.57 -8.43
N ASP A 560 6.89 8.82 -8.73
CA ASP A 560 6.67 9.44 -10.04
C ASP A 560 7.79 9.08 -11.05
N ARG A 561 9.05 9.11 -10.61
CA ARG A 561 10.22 8.67 -11.38
C ARG A 561 11.33 8.08 -10.50
N CYS A 562 12.25 7.36 -11.11
CA CYS A 562 13.45 6.82 -10.46
C CYS A 562 14.73 7.24 -11.18
N GLN A 563 15.84 7.33 -10.45
CA GLN A 563 17.15 7.60 -11.06
C GLN A 563 17.68 6.36 -11.79
N VAL A 564 17.39 5.18 -11.25
CA VAL A 564 17.70 3.89 -11.88
C VAL A 564 16.53 2.92 -11.78
N ALA A 565 16.22 2.26 -12.89
CA ALA A 565 15.33 1.10 -12.94
C ALA A 565 16.14 -0.17 -13.24
N VAL A 566 16.06 -1.18 -12.37
CA VAL A 566 16.77 -2.46 -12.49
C VAL A 566 15.76 -3.56 -12.83
N VAL A 567 15.99 -4.27 -13.94
CA VAL A 567 15.18 -5.42 -14.34
C VAL A 567 16.07 -6.66 -14.44
N THR A 568 15.89 -7.61 -13.52
CA THR A 568 16.83 -8.74 -13.35
C THR A 568 16.59 -9.90 -14.33
N ASN A 569 15.33 -10.28 -14.57
CA ASN A 569 14.90 -11.37 -15.47
C ASN A 569 13.37 -11.48 -15.54
N LEU A 570 12.88 -12.15 -16.60
CA LEU A 570 11.49 -12.54 -16.88
C LEU A 570 11.39 -14.08 -17.06
N GLY A 571 11.50 -14.81 -15.95
CA GLY A 571 11.47 -16.28 -15.94
C GLY A 571 10.07 -16.92 -16.10
N GLU A 572 10.03 -18.19 -16.50
CA GLU A 572 8.86 -19.01 -16.91
C GLU A 572 7.90 -19.37 -15.75
N GLY A 573 7.95 -18.68 -14.60
CA GLY A 573 7.33 -19.13 -13.35
C GLY A 573 6.53 -18.11 -12.54
N ASP A 574 6.47 -16.84 -12.94
CA ASP A 574 5.85 -15.76 -12.14
C ASP A 574 4.41 -15.43 -12.61
N HIS A 575 3.43 -16.12 -12.01
CA HIS A 575 2.02 -15.70 -11.94
C HIS A 575 1.26 -15.45 -13.27
N LEU A 576 1.61 -16.10 -14.37
CA LEU A 576 0.79 -16.12 -15.60
C LEU A 576 -0.61 -16.71 -15.31
N GLY A 577 -1.62 -16.26 -16.04
CA GLY A 577 -3.02 -16.63 -15.82
C GLY A 577 -3.70 -15.84 -14.68
N MET A 578 -3.28 -14.60 -14.42
CA MET A 578 -3.90 -13.72 -13.41
C MET A 578 -4.00 -12.28 -13.91
N ASN A 579 -5.15 -11.63 -13.66
CA ASN A 579 -5.45 -10.27 -14.12
C ASN A 579 -5.25 -10.09 -15.64
N PHE A 580 -5.70 -11.08 -16.42
CA PHE A 580 -5.61 -11.11 -17.89
C PHE A 580 -4.18 -11.11 -18.47
N LEU A 581 -3.14 -11.32 -17.64
CA LEU A 581 -1.77 -11.51 -18.09
C LEU A 581 -1.48 -13.00 -18.26
N ASN A 582 -1.42 -13.45 -19.50
CA ASN A 582 -1.27 -14.86 -19.88
C ASN A 582 0.09 -15.15 -20.53
N THR A 583 0.74 -14.13 -21.09
CA THR A 583 2.01 -14.20 -21.82
C THR A 583 3.17 -13.52 -21.08
N VAL A 584 4.40 -13.83 -21.47
CA VAL A 584 5.61 -13.18 -20.93
C VAL A 584 5.71 -11.73 -21.42
N GLU A 585 5.21 -11.48 -22.62
CA GLU A 585 5.06 -10.16 -23.25
C GLU A 585 4.15 -9.25 -22.43
N GLU A 586 2.96 -9.71 -22.04
CA GLU A 586 2.05 -8.98 -21.14
C GLU A 586 2.66 -8.76 -19.75
N LEU A 587 3.40 -9.75 -19.21
CA LEU A 587 4.15 -9.58 -17.97
C LEU A 587 5.24 -8.50 -18.10
N ALA A 588 5.88 -8.39 -19.26
CA ALA A 588 6.85 -7.35 -19.58
C ALA A 588 6.20 -5.95 -19.66
N LEU A 589 4.96 -5.83 -20.13
CA LEU A 589 4.21 -4.54 -20.10
C LEU A 589 4.07 -3.98 -18.67
N VAL A 590 3.96 -4.85 -17.66
CA VAL A 590 3.90 -4.42 -16.25
C VAL A 590 5.29 -4.17 -15.68
N LYS A 591 6.28 -5.03 -15.95
CA LYS A 591 7.63 -4.85 -15.40
C LYS A 591 8.38 -3.67 -16.04
N ARG A 592 8.10 -3.29 -17.29
CA ARG A 592 8.69 -2.12 -17.96
C ARG A 592 8.23 -0.77 -17.39
N VAL A 593 7.18 -0.72 -16.56
CA VAL A 593 6.64 0.55 -16.01
C VAL A 593 7.70 1.32 -15.21
N ILE A 594 8.62 0.65 -14.53
CA ILE A 594 9.74 1.33 -13.86
C ILE A 594 10.75 1.89 -14.87
N VAL A 595 10.97 1.21 -16.01
CA VAL A 595 11.88 1.64 -17.09
C VAL A 595 11.32 2.86 -17.83
N GLN A 596 10.01 2.87 -18.08
CA GLN A 596 9.28 4.01 -18.65
C GLN A 596 9.26 5.25 -17.75
N ASN A 597 9.63 5.11 -16.47
CA ASN A 597 9.70 6.18 -15.47
C ASN A 597 11.11 6.29 -14.84
N VAL A 598 12.14 5.99 -15.62
CA VAL A 598 13.51 6.46 -15.38
C VAL A 598 13.57 7.98 -15.67
N ALA A 599 14.39 8.73 -14.94
CA ALA A 599 14.66 10.14 -15.23
C ALA A 599 15.49 10.31 -16.52
N ASP A 600 15.41 11.46 -17.18
CA ASP A 600 16.08 11.67 -18.48
C ASP A 600 17.63 11.64 -18.39
N ASN A 601 18.16 11.92 -17.19
CA ASN A 601 19.57 11.77 -16.82
C ASN A 601 19.89 10.43 -16.10
N GLY A 602 18.90 9.55 -15.98
CA GLY A 602 18.96 8.27 -15.27
C GLY A 602 19.33 7.08 -16.17
N TYR A 603 19.27 5.88 -15.59
CA TYR A 603 19.65 4.64 -16.28
C TYR A 603 18.65 3.48 -16.09
N ALA A 604 18.33 2.77 -17.17
CA ALA A 604 17.80 1.41 -17.08
C ALA A 604 18.96 0.39 -17.02
N VAL A 605 18.99 -0.41 -15.96
CA VAL A 605 19.90 -1.54 -15.78
C VAL A 605 19.18 -2.81 -16.20
N LEU A 606 19.58 -3.36 -17.35
CA LEU A 606 18.85 -4.43 -18.04
C LEU A 606 19.74 -5.66 -18.24
N ASN A 607 19.20 -6.84 -17.93
CA ASN A 607 19.86 -8.11 -18.24
C ASN A 607 19.84 -8.33 -19.76
N ALA A 608 21.02 -8.37 -20.38
CA ALA A 608 21.16 -8.57 -21.82
C ALA A 608 20.98 -10.04 -22.24
N ALA A 609 21.17 -10.99 -21.33
CA ALA A 609 20.96 -12.43 -21.61
C ALA A 609 19.47 -12.83 -21.62
N ASP A 610 18.58 -11.92 -21.23
CA ASP A 610 17.13 -12.06 -21.29
C ASP A 610 16.59 -11.20 -22.45
N PRO A 611 16.13 -11.79 -23.58
CA PRO A 611 15.70 -11.03 -24.75
C PRO A 611 14.46 -10.15 -24.53
N VAL A 612 13.63 -10.43 -23.51
CA VAL A 612 12.41 -9.66 -23.23
C VAL A 612 12.73 -8.47 -22.33
N VAL A 613 13.64 -8.64 -21.36
CA VAL A 613 14.23 -7.55 -20.58
C VAL A 613 15.07 -6.63 -21.46
N ALA A 614 15.86 -7.20 -22.38
CA ALA A 614 16.71 -6.42 -23.29
C ALA A 614 15.92 -5.41 -24.15
N LYS A 615 14.74 -5.81 -24.65
CA LYS A 615 13.83 -4.93 -25.42
C LYS A 615 13.31 -3.73 -24.63
N MET A 616 13.33 -3.76 -23.29
CA MET A 616 12.89 -2.61 -22.49
C MET A 616 13.78 -1.36 -22.69
N ALA A 617 14.97 -1.51 -23.29
CA ALA A 617 15.81 -0.40 -23.73
C ALA A 617 15.09 0.55 -24.70
N GLU A 618 14.14 0.06 -25.50
CA GLU A 618 13.37 0.84 -26.48
C GLU A 618 12.38 1.83 -25.84
N VAL A 619 12.02 1.61 -24.56
CA VAL A 619 11.05 2.45 -23.82
C VAL A 619 11.67 3.20 -22.64
N CYS A 620 13.01 3.23 -22.55
CA CYS A 620 13.72 4.03 -21.56
C CYS A 620 13.89 5.47 -22.07
N PRO A 621 13.44 6.50 -21.32
CA PRO A 621 13.69 7.91 -21.68
C PRO A 621 15.13 8.35 -21.38
N GLY A 622 15.79 7.70 -20.40
CA GLY A 622 17.19 7.92 -20.03
C GLY A 622 18.15 6.99 -20.77
N GLN A 623 19.30 6.71 -20.15
CA GLN A 623 20.34 5.86 -20.72
C GLN A 623 20.16 4.38 -20.32
N VAL A 624 20.96 3.47 -20.91
CA VAL A 624 20.87 2.02 -20.65
C VAL A 624 22.24 1.47 -20.26
N ILE A 625 22.29 0.68 -19.18
CA ILE A 625 23.44 -0.14 -18.77
C ILE A 625 23.04 -1.61 -18.93
N PHE A 626 23.62 -2.29 -19.91
CA PHE A 626 23.42 -3.73 -20.06
C PHE A 626 24.35 -4.53 -19.16
N PHE A 627 23.85 -5.63 -18.59
CA PHE A 627 24.68 -6.61 -17.90
C PHE A 627 24.40 -8.05 -18.37
N ALA A 628 25.44 -8.88 -18.44
CA ALA A 628 25.35 -10.33 -18.60
C ALA A 628 26.69 -10.99 -18.26
N SER A 629 26.64 -12.26 -17.86
CA SER A 629 27.84 -13.02 -17.48
C SER A 629 28.82 -13.24 -18.65
N ASP A 630 28.33 -13.38 -19.88
CA ASP A 630 29.19 -13.50 -21.07
C ASP A 630 29.64 -12.13 -21.59
N ARG A 631 30.94 -11.84 -21.48
CA ARG A 631 31.56 -10.64 -22.06
C ARG A 631 31.40 -10.54 -23.58
N HIS A 632 31.22 -11.66 -24.29
CA HIS A 632 31.09 -11.70 -25.76
C HIS A 632 29.64 -11.55 -26.25
N HIS A 633 28.66 -11.41 -25.35
CA HIS A 633 27.24 -11.36 -25.69
C HIS A 633 26.94 -10.31 -26.79
N PRO A 634 26.33 -10.65 -27.94
CA PRO A 634 26.29 -9.79 -29.13
C PRO A 634 25.69 -8.40 -28.89
N LEU A 635 24.61 -8.32 -28.11
CA LEU A 635 23.99 -7.03 -27.75
C LEU A 635 24.96 -6.12 -26.97
N MET A 636 25.75 -6.70 -26.05
CA MET A 636 26.72 -5.95 -25.25
C MET A 636 27.96 -5.58 -26.07
N ALA A 637 28.37 -6.41 -27.03
CA ALA A 637 29.44 -6.05 -27.97
C ALA A 637 29.07 -4.80 -28.78
N THR A 638 27.86 -4.75 -29.34
CA THR A 638 27.32 -3.57 -30.04
C THR A 638 27.18 -2.36 -29.12
N HIS A 639 26.65 -2.53 -27.91
CA HIS A 639 26.48 -1.44 -26.94
C HIS A 639 27.82 -0.82 -26.50
N ARG A 640 28.85 -1.64 -26.27
CA ARG A 640 30.22 -1.16 -25.99
C ARG A 640 30.85 -0.46 -27.19
N ALA A 641 30.61 -0.94 -28.41
CA ALA A 641 31.10 -0.28 -29.63
C ALA A 641 30.50 1.12 -29.82
N GLN A 642 29.28 1.36 -29.31
CA GLN A 642 28.66 2.68 -29.21
C GLN A 642 29.17 3.52 -28.02
N GLY A 643 30.22 3.08 -27.31
CA GLY A 643 30.80 3.78 -26.15
C GLY A 643 29.95 3.74 -24.87
N LYS A 644 28.84 2.99 -24.85
CA LYS A 644 27.88 2.98 -23.75
C LYS A 644 28.31 2.07 -22.59
N ARG A 645 27.69 2.29 -21.42
CA ARG A 645 27.99 1.58 -20.17
C ARG A 645 27.53 0.12 -20.19
N CYS A 646 28.34 -0.77 -19.62
CA CYS A 646 27.97 -2.17 -19.39
C CYS A 646 28.70 -2.79 -18.18
N VAL A 647 28.21 -3.93 -17.69
CA VAL A 647 28.86 -4.73 -16.64
C VAL A 647 28.84 -6.22 -17.00
N TYR A 648 29.99 -6.90 -16.93
CA TYR A 648 30.14 -8.32 -17.30
C TYR A 648 31.17 -9.04 -16.43
N ILE A 649 31.31 -10.36 -16.59
CA ILE A 649 32.39 -11.14 -15.97
C ILE A 649 33.54 -11.33 -16.97
N ASP A 650 34.79 -11.14 -16.51
CA ASP A 650 35.99 -11.45 -17.28
C ASP A 650 37.02 -12.13 -16.38
N GLY A 651 37.38 -13.38 -16.68
CA GLY A 651 38.23 -14.20 -15.83
C GLY A 651 37.65 -14.43 -14.42
N ASP A 652 38.42 -14.06 -13.39
CA ASP A 652 38.00 -14.10 -11.98
C ASP A 652 37.42 -12.78 -11.47
N ALA A 653 37.07 -11.84 -12.35
CA ALA A 653 36.62 -10.49 -11.97
C ALA A 653 35.26 -10.07 -12.59
N LEU A 654 34.53 -9.23 -11.85
CA LEU A 654 33.42 -8.42 -12.35
C LEU A 654 34.01 -7.13 -12.93
N VAL A 655 33.64 -6.80 -14.17
CA VAL A 655 34.15 -5.66 -14.93
C VAL A 655 33.02 -4.72 -15.33
N ALA A 656 33.11 -3.45 -14.92
CA ALA A 656 32.29 -2.36 -15.46
C ALA A 656 33.09 -1.61 -16.54
N ALA A 657 32.45 -1.20 -17.64
CA ALA A 657 33.14 -0.56 -18.76
C ALA A 657 32.29 0.49 -19.50
N GLN A 658 32.93 1.57 -19.94
CA GLN A 658 32.36 2.62 -20.79
C GLN A 658 33.42 3.05 -21.82
N GLY A 659 33.21 2.67 -23.09
CA GLY A 659 34.21 2.89 -24.14
C GLY A 659 35.55 2.21 -23.82
N ALA A 660 36.62 3.00 -23.76
CA ALA A 660 37.96 2.53 -23.37
C ALA A 660 38.15 2.38 -21.85
N TRP A 661 37.38 3.12 -21.03
CA TRP A 661 37.50 3.09 -19.58
C TRP A 661 36.87 1.80 -19.00
N ARG A 662 37.53 1.22 -17.99
CA ARG A 662 37.08 0.01 -17.29
C ARG A 662 37.46 0.07 -15.81
N GLU A 663 36.60 -0.50 -14.98
CA GLU A 663 36.87 -0.80 -13.57
C GLU A 663 36.71 -2.31 -13.33
N SER A 664 37.59 -2.90 -12.51
CA SER A 664 37.62 -4.35 -12.28
C SER A 664 37.64 -4.70 -10.78
N ILE A 665 36.75 -5.59 -10.37
CA ILE A 665 36.54 -6.03 -8.99
C ILE A 665 36.65 -7.56 -8.95
N PRO A 666 37.68 -8.15 -8.32
CA PRO A 666 37.84 -9.60 -8.24
C PRO A 666 36.66 -10.27 -7.52
N LEU A 667 36.12 -11.35 -8.07
CA LEU A 667 34.95 -12.06 -7.52
C LEU A 667 35.24 -12.68 -6.14
N ARG A 668 36.51 -13.00 -5.85
CA ARG A 668 36.98 -13.39 -4.52
C ARG A 668 36.76 -12.33 -3.44
N ASP A 669 36.69 -11.06 -3.83
CA ASP A 669 36.47 -9.91 -2.95
C ASP A 669 34.95 -9.57 -2.83
N ILE A 670 34.07 -10.46 -3.34
CA ILE A 670 32.60 -10.35 -3.26
C ILE A 670 32.05 -11.61 -2.54
N PRO A 671 32.06 -11.66 -1.19
CA PRO A 671 31.95 -12.92 -0.42
C PRO A 671 30.68 -13.73 -0.68
N PHE A 672 29.54 -13.07 -0.91
CA PHE A 672 28.26 -13.74 -1.14
C PHE A 672 28.17 -14.53 -2.45
N THR A 673 29.06 -14.27 -3.41
CA THR A 673 29.22 -15.09 -4.64
C THR A 673 29.98 -16.39 -4.40
N ARG A 674 30.61 -16.55 -3.21
CA ARG A 674 31.62 -17.56 -2.89
C ARG A 674 32.76 -17.59 -3.92
N GLY A 675 33.28 -16.42 -4.29
CA GLY A 675 34.41 -16.28 -5.23
C GLY A 675 34.01 -16.52 -6.69
N GLY A 676 32.81 -16.08 -7.07
CA GLY A 676 32.25 -16.29 -8.41
C GLY A 676 31.56 -17.64 -8.63
N ALA A 677 31.62 -18.55 -7.66
CA ALA A 677 31.12 -19.92 -7.77
C ALA A 677 29.58 -20.06 -7.81
N ILE A 678 28.82 -18.98 -7.58
CA ILE A 678 27.35 -18.99 -7.57
C ILE A 678 26.83 -18.07 -8.70
N PRO A 679 26.50 -18.59 -9.90
CA PRO A 679 26.25 -17.76 -11.09
C PRO A 679 25.16 -16.70 -10.91
N PHE A 680 24.01 -17.05 -10.33
CA PHE A 680 22.91 -16.10 -10.12
C PHE A 680 23.24 -15.00 -9.10
N GLN A 681 24.22 -15.22 -8.21
CA GLN A 681 24.71 -14.18 -7.30
C GLN A 681 25.70 -13.24 -8.01
N ASN A 682 26.45 -13.73 -9.00
CA ASN A 682 27.25 -12.88 -9.88
C ASN A 682 26.33 -11.94 -10.68
N GLU A 683 25.18 -12.43 -11.15
CA GLU A 683 24.18 -11.62 -11.85
C GLU A 683 23.53 -10.56 -10.94
N ASN A 684 23.16 -10.92 -9.70
CA ASN A 684 22.70 -9.95 -8.70
C ASN A 684 23.79 -8.90 -8.38
N ALA A 685 25.07 -9.29 -8.31
CA ALA A 685 26.18 -8.37 -8.11
C ALA A 685 26.35 -7.40 -9.29
N MET A 686 26.32 -7.90 -10.53
CA MET A 686 26.41 -7.06 -11.73
C MET A 686 25.26 -6.06 -11.83
N ALA A 687 24.03 -6.49 -11.53
CA ALA A 687 22.86 -5.62 -11.50
C ALA A 687 22.99 -4.52 -10.43
N ALA A 688 23.47 -4.85 -9.22
CA ALA A 688 23.66 -3.87 -8.15
C ALA A 688 24.81 -2.89 -8.44
N VAL A 689 25.93 -3.36 -8.98
CA VAL A 689 27.07 -2.51 -9.39
C VAL A 689 26.65 -1.55 -10.50
N ALA A 690 25.94 -2.05 -11.52
CA ALA A 690 25.39 -1.22 -12.58
C ALA A 690 24.43 -0.15 -12.02
N ALA A 691 23.62 -0.49 -11.02
CA ALA A 691 22.71 0.46 -10.39
C ALA A 691 23.42 1.54 -9.57
N ALA A 692 24.38 1.15 -8.72
CA ALA A 692 25.19 2.10 -7.94
C ALA A 692 25.97 3.06 -8.85
N TRP A 693 26.59 2.56 -9.91
CA TRP A 693 27.29 3.38 -10.91
C TRP A 693 26.33 4.23 -11.77
N GLY A 694 25.09 3.77 -11.99
CA GLY A 694 24.01 4.53 -12.62
C GLY A 694 23.53 5.72 -11.78
N VAL A 695 23.51 5.58 -10.45
CA VAL A 695 23.24 6.69 -9.51
C VAL A 695 24.46 7.61 -9.33
N GLY A 696 25.68 7.09 -9.55
CA GLY A 696 26.92 7.86 -9.50
C GLY A 696 27.74 7.68 -8.21
N LEU A 697 27.60 6.53 -7.53
CA LEU A 697 28.45 6.19 -6.39
C LEU A 697 29.93 6.08 -6.77
N ASP A 698 30.81 6.44 -5.83
CA ASP A 698 32.24 6.27 -5.99
C ASP A 698 32.65 4.79 -5.97
N TRP A 699 33.68 4.45 -6.74
CA TRP A 699 34.10 3.06 -6.89
C TRP A 699 34.66 2.44 -5.62
N ASP A 700 35.22 3.23 -4.70
CA ASP A 700 35.66 2.72 -3.41
C ASP A 700 34.47 2.35 -2.51
N THR A 701 33.37 3.12 -2.53
CA THR A 701 32.10 2.75 -1.87
C THR A 701 31.51 1.48 -2.48
N ILE A 702 31.50 1.35 -3.81
CA ILE A 702 31.02 0.13 -4.48
C ILE A 702 31.88 -1.08 -4.06
N ARG A 703 33.22 -0.95 -4.06
CA ARG A 703 34.15 -1.99 -3.61
C ARG A 703 33.95 -2.34 -2.12
N ARG A 704 33.86 -1.35 -1.23
CA ARG A 704 33.57 -1.55 0.21
C ARG A 704 32.23 -2.25 0.44
N GLY A 705 31.19 -1.85 -0.30
CA GLY A 705 29.85 -2.41 -0.19
C GLY A 705 29.80 -3.88 -0.62
N LEU A 706 30.41 -4.23 -1.76
CA LEU A 706 30.53 -5.63 -2.20
C LEU A 706 31.31 -6.50 -1.21
N ALA A 707 32.43 -5.99 -0.68
CA ALA A 707 33.30 -6.74 0.22
C ALA A 707 32.71 -6.98 1.62
N SER A 708 31.79 -6.10 2.06
CA SER A 708 31.13 -6.20 3.38
C SER A 708 29.75 -6.86 3.36
N PHE A 709 29.14 -7.06 2.17
CA PHE A 709 27.83 -7.70 2.05
C PHE A 709 27.91 -9.24 2.16
N MET A 710 27.33 -9.79 3.22
CA MET A 710 27.19 -11.23 3.45
C MET A 710 25.78 -11.74 3.05
N SER A 711 25.65 -13.05 2.84
CA SER A 711 24.36 -13.72 2.54
C SER A 711 23.92 -14.61 3.70
N ASP A 712 23.46 -13.98 4.77
CA ASP A 712 23.09 -14.61 6.05
C ASP A 712 21.62 -14.29 6.43
N PRO A 713 21.08 -14.90 7.51
CA PRO A 713 19.68 -14.72 7.89
C PRO A 713 19.28 -13.30 8.27
N ASP A 714 20.23 -12.46 8.69
CA ASP A 714 19.97 -11.09 9.15
C ASP A 714 20.07 -10.11 7.95
N SER A 715 21.01 -10.36 7.03
CA SER A 715 21.19 -9.54 5.82
C SER A 715 20.18 -9.86 4.71
N VAL A 716 19.90 -11.14 4.42
CA VAL A 716 19.00 -11.60 3.35
C VAL A 716 18.24 -12.88 3.76
N PRO A 717 17.23 -12.79 4.66
CA PRO A 717 16.54 -13.93 5.24
C PRO A 717 15.95 -14.90 4.19
N GLY A 718 16.42 -16.15 4.21
CA GLY A 718 15.95 -17.21 3.33
C GLY A 718 16.32 -17.06 1.85
N ARG A 719 17.29 -16.20 1.50
CA ARG A 719 17.82 -16.07 0.13
C ARG A 719 19.25 -16.60 0.10
N PHE A 720 19.41 -17.86 -0.28
CA PHE A 720 20.66 -18.61 -0.34
C PHE A 720 21.59 -18.42 0.88
N ASN A 721 21.04 -18.61 2.09
CA ASN A 721 21.85 -18.55 3.30
C ASN A 721 22.67 -19.83 3.42
N VAL A 722 24.00 -19.70 3.35
CA VAL A 722 24.95 -20.83 3.39
C VAL A 722 25.58 -20.91 4.78
N MET A 723 25.26 -21.94 5.54
CA MET A 723 25.70 -22.17 6.91
C MET A 723 26.56 -23.44 7.01
N ASP A 724 27.73 -23.35 7.63
CA ASP A 724 28.61 -24.52 7.81
C ASP A 724 28.44 -25.13 9.23
N TYR A 725 27.87 -26.33 9.31
CA TYR A 725 27.55 -27.02 10.57
C TYR A 725 28.25 -28.39 10.67
N ARG A 726 29.19 -28.52 11.61
CA ARG A 726 29.96 -29.76 11.87
C ARG A 726 30.62 -30.37 10.62
N GLY A 727 31.06 -29.54 9.67
CA GLY A 727 31.65 -29.99 8.41
C GLY A 727 30.65 -30.35 7.31
N ALA A 728 29.36 -30.07 7.49
CA ALA A 728 28.36 -30.12 6.44
C ALA A 728 27.84 -28.71 6.13
N THR A 729 27.90 -28.32 4.86
CA THR A 729 27.31 -27.07 4.37
C THR A 729 25.80 -27.23 4.22
N VAL A 730 25.05 -26.43 4.96
CA VAL A 730 23.59 -26.38 4.99
C VAL A 730 23.14 -25.12 4.25
N ILE A 731 22.23 -25.27 3.29
CA ILE A 731 21.72 -24.15 2.48
C ILE A 731 20.22 -24.01 2.75
N ALA A 732 19.81 -22.82 3.20
CA ALA A 732 18.41 -22.43 3.37
C ALA A 732 18.04 -21.43 2.26
N ASP A 733 16.96 -21.70 1.54
CA ASP A 733 16.53 -20.90 0.40
C ASP A 733 14.99 -20.98 0.18
N TYR A 734 14.44 -19.94 -0.47
CA TYR A 734 13.02 -19.70 -0.73
C TYR A 734 12.59 -20.00 -2.19
N GLY A 735 13.44 -20.66 -2.99
CA GLY A 735 13.16 -21.01 -4.38
C GLY A 735 11.90 -21.86 -4.54
N HIS A 736 10.88 -21.27 -5.18
CA HIS A 736 9.54 -21.82 -5.30
C HIS A 736 9.06 -21.95 -6.76
N ASN A 737 9.69 -21.23 -7.69
CA ASN A 737 9.44 -21.34 -9.13
C ASN A 737 10.51 -22.19 -9.86
N GLY A 738 10.24 -22.58 -11.11
CA GLY A 738 11.11 -23.48 -11.87
C GLY A 738 12.54 -22.95 -12.06
N ASP A 739 12.69 -21.65 -12.29
CA ASP A 739 13.98 -21.00 -12.53
C ASP A 739 14.83 -20.89 -11.26
N ALA A 740 14.22 -20.53 -10.13
CA ALA A 740 14.89 -20.58 -8.84
C ALA A 740 15.39 -22.02 -8.57
N MET A 741 14.57 -23.03 -8.83
CA MET A 741 15.01 -24.44 -8.68
C MET A 741 16.13 -24.83 -9.65
N ARG A 742 16.14 -24.33 -10.90
CA ARG A 742 17.28 -24.51 -11.84
C ARG A 742 18.56 -23.87 -11.30
N ALA A 743 18.50 -22.60 -10.89
CA ALA A 743 19.64 -21.85 -10.37
C ALA A 743 20.21 -22.44 -9.06
N LEU A 744 19.34 -22.92 -8.17
CA LEU A 744 19.74 -23.63 -6.94
C LEU A 744 20.48 -24.93 -7.22
N VAL A 745 20.03 -25.72 -8.20
CA VAL A 745 20.71 -26.96 -8.59
C VAL A 745 22.12 -26.65 -9.12
N GLN A 746 22.27 -25.65 -9.98
CA GLN A 746 23.58 -25.21 -10.50
C GLN A 746 24.52 -24.77 -9.37
N ALA A 747 24.05 -23.94 -8.43
CA ALA A 747 24.86 -23.50 -7.30
C ALA A 747 25.24 -24.65 -6.35
N VAL A 748 24.34 -25.59 -6.08
CA VAL A 748 24.61 -26.79 -5.26
C VAL A 748 25.54 -27.79 -5.97
N GLN A 749 25.59 -27.78 -7.30
CA GLN A 749 26.56 -28.54 -8.11
C GLN A 749 27.96 -27.91 -8.05
N ALA A 750 28.05 -26.58 -8.17
CA ALA A 750 29.32 -25.84 -8.12
C ALA A 750 29.99 -25.89 -6.73
N LEU A 751 29.22 -25.96 -5.64
CA LEU A 751 29.75 -26.09 -4.29
C LEU A 751 30.26 -27.53 -4.01
N PRO A 752 31.49 -27.70 -3.47
CA PRO A 752 32.08 -29.01 -3.21
C PRO A 752 31.36 -29.74 -2.05
N ALA A 753 30.96 -31.00 -2.27
CA ALA A 753 30.28 -31.80 -1.25
C ALA A 753 30.44 -33.32 -1.47
N ASN A 754 30.69 -34.05 -0.38
CA ASN A 754 30.78 -35.52 -0.40
C ASN A 754 29.42 -36.22 -0.57
N LYS A 755 28.33 -35.61 -0.07
CA LYS A 755 26.92 -36.06 -0.15
C LYS A 755 25.99 -34.84 -0.09
N ARG A 756 24.76 -34.91 -0.63
CA ARG A 756 23.79 -33.77 -0.75
C ARG A 756 22.35 -34.23 -0.33
N SER A 757 21.60 -33.47 0.49
CA SER A 757 20.32 -33.91 1.15
C SER A 757 19.36 -32.78 1.65
N VAL A 758 18.10 -33.12 2.02
CA VAL A 758 16.79 -32.34 2.02
C VAL A 758 15.80 -33.10 3.05
N VAL A 759 15.01 -32.58 4.12
CA VAL A 759 14.02 -33.01 5.32
C VAL A 759 12.43 -33.13 5.24
N ILE A 760 11.70 -34.19 5.73
CA ILE A 760 10.19 -34.21 5.82
C ILE A 760 9.45 -35.18 6.82
N SER A 761 8.09 -35.08 6.86
CA SER A 761 7.03 -35.50 7.84
C SER A 761 6.53 -36.98 7.96
N GLY A 762 5.36 -37.36 7.39
CA GLY A 762 4.28 -38.10 8.11
C GLY A 762 4.44 -39.60 8.41
N ALA A 763 5.54 -40.21 7.97
CA ALA A 763 6.07 -41.45 8.54
C ALA A 763 6.39 -41.34 10.06
N ALA A 764 6.39 -40.11 10.58
CA ALA A 764 6.65 -39.69 11.96
C ALA A 764 6.38 -40.75 13.05
N THR A 765 5.16 -41.30 13.16
CA THR A 765 4.84 -42.24 14.27
C THR A 765 5.64 -43.55 14.20
N ALA A 766 5.85 -44.10 13.01
CA ALA A 766 6.68 -45.29 12.82
C ALA A 766 8.18 -44.98 12.96
N LEU A 767 8.61 -43.80 12.50
CA LEU A 767 9.97 -43.28 12.72
C LEU A 767 10.27 -43.04 14.21
N MET A 768 9.26 -42.69 15.02
CA MET A 768 9.35 -42.61 16.48
C MET A 768 9.36 -44.01 17.12
N ALA A 769 8.54 -44.94 16.64
CA ALA A 769 8.53 -46.33 17.11
C ALA A 769 9.86 -47.06 16.88
N GLN A 770 10.56 -46.78 15.77
CA GLN A 770 11.92 -47.29 15.49
C GLN A 770 13.00 -46.70 16.41
N ARG A 771 12.72 -45.56 17.07
CA ARG A 771 13.65 -44.85 17.96
C ARG A 771 13.39 -45.07 19.45
N ALA A 772 12.27 -45.69 19.81
CA ALA A 772 11.90 -45.92 21.19
C ALA A 772 12.42 -47.26 21.70
N GLU A 773 13.27 -47.25 22.74
CA GLU A 773 13.84 -48.47 23.34
C GLU A 773 12.78 -49.43 23.89
N ARG A 774 11.63 -48.90 24.36
CA ARG A 774 10.50 -49.67 24.89
C ARG A 774 9.16 -49.06 24.44
N PRO A 775 8.17 -49.85 23.99
CA PRO A 775 6.87 -49.33 23.54
C PRO A 775 6.15 -48.45 24.57
N GLY A 776 6.20 -48.81 25.86
CA GLY A 776 5.55 -48.07 26.95
C GLY A 776 6.06 -46.64 27.12
N ALA A 777 7.33 -46.35 26.82
CA ALA A 777 7.88 -45.00 26.90
C ALA A 777 7.34 -44.09 25.77
N LEU A 778 7.16 -44.65 24.57
CA LEU A 778 6.51 -43.94 23.46
C LEU A 778 5.02 -43.75 23.72
N LEU A 779 4.34 -44.76 24.29
CA LEU A 779 2.94 -44.64 24.71
C LEU A 779 2.76 -43.49 25.72
N ALA A 780 3.53 -43.46 26.82
CA ALA A 780 3.46 -42.39 27.81
C ALA A 780 3.69 -40.99 27.18
N THR A 781 4.71 -40.87 26.32
CA THR A 781 5.02 -39.62 25.60
C THR A 781 3.89 -39.19 24.65
N ARG A 782 3.19 -40.14 24.03
CA ARG A 782 2.07 -39.88 23.10
C ARG A 782 0.78 -39.55 23.86
N SER A 783 0.49 -40.21 24.98
CA SER A 783 -0.60 -39.84 25.88
C SER A 783 -0.45 -38.41 26.39
N GLN A 784 0.74 -38.03 26.88
CA GLN A 784 1.00 -36.66 27.34
C GLN A 784 0.85 -35.59 26.24
N ARG A 785 1.14 -35.91 24.98
CA ARG A 785 1.04 -34.97 23.85
C ARG A 785 -0.30 -34.95 23.11
N LEU A 786 -1.21 -35.88 23.41
CA LEU A 786 -2.51 -35.98 22.72
C LEU A 786 -3.70 -35.90 23.68
N LEU A 787 -3.66 -36.61 24.81
CA LEU A 787 -4.77 -36.61 25.77
C LEU A 787 -4.80 -35.35 26.64
N LEU A 788 -3.64 -34.86 27.09
CA LEU A 788 -3.59 -33.63 27.89
C LEU A 788 -4.07 -32.39 27.10
N PRO A 789 -3.70 -32.22 25.81
CA PRO A 789 -4.27 -31.17 24.97
C PRO A 789 -5.71 -31.41 24.53
N LEU A 790 -6.16 -32.66 24.41
CA LEU A 790 -7.57 -32.97 24.19
C LEU A 790 -8.42 -32.50 25.37
N LEU A 791 -8.01 -32.83 26.61
CA LEU A 791 -8.70 -32.41 27.82
C LEU A 791 -8.69 -30.88 28.00
N PHE A 792 -7.56 -30.21 27.71
CA PHE A 792 -7.51 -28.74 27.70
C PHE A 792 -8.42 -28.15 26.61
N GLY A 793 -8.43 -28.77 25.43
CA GLY A 793 -9.33 -28.44 24.34
C GLY A 793 -10.79 -28.48 24.77
N MET A 794 -11.26 -29.64 25.24
CA MET A 794 -12.62 -29.84 25.75
C MET A 794 -12.97 -28.89 26.90
N ALA A 795 -12.03 -28.57 27.80
CA ALA A 795 -12.31 -27.71 28.95
C ALA A 795 -12.24 -26.20 28.67
N VAL A 796 -11.53 -25.75 27.62
CA VAL A 796 -11.19 -24.32 27.42
C VAL A 796 -11.37 -23.84 25.98
N ILE A 797 -10.95 -24.63 24.98
CA ILE A 797 -10.95 -24.19 23.58
C ILE A 797 -12.27 -24.54 22.86
N VAL A 798 -12.91 -25.65 23.23
CA VAL A 798 -14.16 -26.14 22.64
C VAL A 798 -15.43 -25.49 23.20
N PRO A 799 -15.55 -25.16 24.50
CA PRO A 799 -16.80 -24.58 25.03
C PRO A 799 -17.27 -23.29 24.32
N PRO A 800 -16.40 -22.37 23.85
CA PRO A 800 -16.84 -21.21 23.07
C PRO A 800 -17.54 -21.56 21.76
N GLN A 801 -16.99 -22.48 20.95
CA GLN A 801 -17.63 -22.90 19.69
C GLN A 801 -18.92 -23.70 19.96
N ALA A 802 -18.95 -24.52 21.02
CA ALA A 802 -20.13 -25.29 21.41
C ALA A 802 -21.27 -24.41 21.97
N TYR A 803 -20.95 -23.30 22.64
CA TYR A 803 -21.94 -22.31 23.07
C TYR A 803 -22.60 -21.63 21.87
N LEU A 804 -21.80 -21.12 20.93
CA LEU A 804 -22.32 -20.46 19.73
C LEU A 804 -23.17 -21.41 18.88
N GLU A 805 -22.74 -22.67 18.73
CA GLU A 805 -23.51 -23.73 18.08
C GLU A 805 -24.92 -23.90 18.70
N VAL A 806 -25.02 -23.88 20.04
CA VAL A 806 -26.28 -24.01 20.78
C VAL A 806 -27.13 -22.73 20.74
N VAL A 807 -26.51 -21.55 20.74
CA VAL A 807 -27.20 -20.27 20.55
C VAL A 807 -27.82 -20.18 19.14
N GLU A 808 -27.07 -20.56 18.10
CA GLU A 808 -27.54 -20.52 16.71
C GLU A 808 -28.58 -21.60 16.39
N ARG A 809 -28.31 -22.87 16.74
CA ARG A 809 -29.13 -24.02 16.31
C ARG A 809 -30.35 -24.28 17.18
N LEU A 810 -30.29 -23.91 18.47
CA LEU A 810 -31.31 -24.21 19.49
C LEU A 810 -31.88 -22.95 20.16
N HIS A 811 -31.43 -21.75 19.76
CA HIS A 811 -31.90 -20.46 20.27
C HIS A 811 -31.79 -20.30 21.81
N TYR A 812 -30.73 -20.88 22.39
CA TYR A 812 -30.47 -20.80 23.82
C TYR A 812 -30.18 -19.35 24.27
N SER A 813 -30.93 -18.88 25.26
CA SER A 813 -30.89 -17.50 25.77
C SER A 813 -30.08 -17.32 27.06
N GLY A 814 -29.51 -18.39 27.63
CA GLY A 814 -28.69 -18.32 28.83
C GLY A 814 -27.29 -17.79 28.57
N SER A 815 -26.62 -17.26 29.61
CA SER A 815 -25.27 -16.71 29.45
C SER A 815 -24.23 -17.80 29.17
N TYR A 816 -23.07 -17.42 28.62
CA TYR A 816 -21.94 -18.33 28.45
C TYR A 816 -21.52 -19.01 29.77
N LEU A 817 -21.66 -18.35 30.93
CA LEU A 817 -21.35 -18.94 32.23
C LEU A 817 -22.41 -19.94 32.69
N ASP A 818 -23.67 -19.80 32.25
CA ASP A 818 -24.74 -20.76 32.54
C ASP A 818 -24.64 -21.98 31.64
N PHE A 819 -24.35 -21.77 30.35
CA PHE A 819 -23.93 -22.84 29.44
C PHE A 819 -22.72 -23.61 29.99
N LEU A 820 -21.70 -22.93 30.51
CA LEU A 820 -20.48 -23.60 31.00
C LEU A 820 -20.75 -24.47 32.25
N LYS A 821 -21.73 -24.10 33.10
CA LYS A 821 -22.21 -24.98 34.19
C LYS A 821 -22.83 -26.26 33.62
N LEU A 822 -23.75 -26.13 32.66
CA LEU A 822 -24.43 -27.25 32.00
C LEU A 822 -23.44 -28.14 31.23
N TYR A 823 -22.43 -27.54 30.60
CA TYR A 823 -21.35 -28.21 29.87
C TYR A 823 -20.54 -29.15 30.76
N PHE A 824 -20.11 -28.68 31.94
CA PHE A 824 -19.39 -29.53 32.90
C PHE A 824 -20.30 -30.44 33.75
N GLN A 825 -21.61 -30.22 33.73
CA GLN A 825 -22.62 -31.15 34.26
C GLN A 825 -23.02 -32.25 33.27
N ALA A 826 -22.43 -32.29 32.07
CA ALA A 826 -22.79 -33.20 30.98
C ALA A 826 -24.29 -33.15 30.60
N TYR A 827 -24.85 -31.93 30.55
CA TYR A 827 -26.27 -31.73 30.30
C TYR A 827 -26.70 -32.19 28.90
N HIS A 828 -27.61 -33.18 28.85
CA HIS A 828 -28.09 -33.81 27.62
C HIS A 828 -29.31 -33.12 26.98
N GLY A 829 -29.79 -31.98 27.49
CA GLY A 829 -31.03 -31.35 27.00
C GLY A 829 -30.87 -30.44 25.76
N PHE A 830 -29.68 -30.35 25.18
CA PHE A 830 -29.43 -29.55 23.97
C PHE A 830 -29.65 -30.39 22.70
N CYS A 831 -30.92 -30.60 22.35
CA CYS A 831 -31.35 -31.46 21.23
C CYS A 831 -32.29 -30.77 20.25
N ARG A 832 -32.32 -31.25 18.99
CA ARG A 832 -33.25 -30.84 17.93
C ARG A 832 -33.79 -32.08 17.21
N GLY A 833 -34.82 -32.69 17.79
CA GLY A 833 -35.22 -34.05 17.44
C GLY A 833 -34.23 -35.05 18.04
N ASP A 834 -33.84 -36.07 17.28
CA ASP A 834 -32.89 -37.10 17.71
C ASP A 834 -31.41 -36.63 17.69
N ASP A 835 -31.12 -35.45 17.12
CA ASP A 835 -29.78 -34.86 17.12
C ASP A 835 -29.54 -34.06 18.41
N CYS A 836 -28.61 -34.55 19.25
CA CYS A 836 -28.30 -33.99 20.57
C CYS A 836 -26.81 -33.68 20.69
N LEU A 837 -26.46 -32.46 21.13
CA LEU A 837 -25.08 -32.09 21.38
C LEU A 837 -24.56 -32.79 22.65
N ALA A 838 -23.71 -33.81 22.48
CA ALA A 838 -23.09 -34.53 23.58
C ALA A 838 -22.09 -33.66 24.35
N LEU A 839 -22.39 -33.32 25.61
CA LEU A 839 -21.51 -32.50 26.46
C LEU A 839 -20.79 -33.36 27.51
N PRO A 840 -19.49 -33.11 27.80
CA PRO A 840 -18.58 -32.20 27.10
C PRO A 840 -18.08 -32.76 25.76
N THR A 841 -18.23 -31.99 24.68
CA THR A 841 -17.78 -32.37 23.32
C THR A 841 -16.31 -32.04 23.05
N TRP A 842 -15.64 -32.78 22.16
CA TRP A 842 -14.36 -32.39 21.55
C TRP A 842 -14.49 -31.61 20.23
N ASN A 843 -15.67 -31.59 19.59
CA ASN A 843 -15.93 -31.09 18.24
C ASN A 843 -14.74 -31.36 17.29
N HIS A 844 -14.10 -30.31 16.75
CA HIS A 844 -13.03 -30.43 15.75
C HIS A 844 -11.75 -31.14 16.22
N LEU A 845 -11.60 -31.37 17.53
CA LEU A 845 -10.44 -32.05 18.12
C LEU A 845 -10.52 -33.59 18.06
N TRP A 846 -11.56 -34.16 17.43
CA TRP A 846 -11.77 -35.61 17.23
C TRP A 846 -10.54 -36.37 16.70
N PHE A 847 -9.65 -35.70 15.95
CA PHE A 847 -8.43 -36.33 15.43
C PHE A 847 -7.45 -36.76 16.54
N LEU A 848 -7.41 -36.08 17.69
CA LEU A 848 -6.52 -36.41 18.82
C LEU A 848 -6.83 -37.78 19.45
N PRO A 849 -8.06 -38.08 19.90
CA PRO A 849 -8.39 -39.38 20.47
C PRO A 849 -8.25 -40.51 19.44
N TYR A 850 -8.64 -40.29 18.18
CA TYR A 850 -8.48 -41.27 17.10
C TYR A 850 -6.99 -41.58 16.84
N LEU A 851 -6.16 -40.55 16.68
CA LEU A 851 -4.71 -40.69 16.48
C LEU A 851 -4.02 -41.33 17.69
N TRP A 852 -4.50 -41.06 18.91
CA TRP A 852 -4.02 -41.72 20.12
C TRP A 852 -4.39 -43.20 20.11
N THR A 853 -5.67 -43.55 19.93
CA THR A 853 -6.16 -44.94 19.90
C THR A 853 -5.45 -45.78 18.85
N TYR A 854 -5.25 -45.27 17.62
CA TYR A 854 -4.48 -46.00 16.60
C TYR A 854 -2.99 -46.14 16.96
N THR A 855 -2.42 -45.16 17.66
CA THR A 855 -1.06 -45.29 18.22
C THR A 855 -1.01 -46.40 19.28
N VAL A 856 -2.00 -46.49 20.17
CA VAL A 856 -2.09 -47.55 21.20
C VAL A 856 -2.21 -48.93 20.55
N LEU A 857 -3.19 -49.11 19.66
CA LEU A 857 -3.48 -50.39 19.01
C LEU A 857 -2.28 -50.92 18.22
N VAL A 858 -1.58 -50.05 17.46
CA VAL A 858 -0.37 -50.46 16.73
C VAL A 858 0.80 -50.77 17.67
N LEU A 859 0.95 -50.07 18.79
CA LEU A 859 1.99 -50.40 19.79
C LEU A 859 1.69 -51.72 20.52
N LEU A 860 0.43 -52.04 20.81
CA LEU A 860 0.02 -53.33 21.36
C LEU A 860 0.24 -54.47 20.35
N ALA A 861 -0.17 -54.29 19.09
CA ALA A 861 0.08 -55.25 18.02
C ALA A 861 1.59 -55.48 17.77
N LEU A 862 2.43 -54.45 17.97
CA LEU A 862 3.89 -54.54 17.92
C LEU A 862 4.53 -55.32 19.08
N MET A 863 3.78 -55.57 20.17
CA MET A 863 4.21 -56.39 21.31
C MET A 863 3.77 -57.85 21.18
N LEU A 864 2.84 -58.18 20.28
CA LEU A 864 2.43 -59.56 20.00
C LEU A 864 3.52 -60.34 19.22
N PRO A 865 3.68 -61.65 19.47
CA PRO A 865 4.58 -62.51 18.70
C PRO A 865 4.30 -62.42 17.19
N GLY A 866 5.30 -61.98 16.43
CA GLY A 866 5.19 -61.84 14.97
C GLY A 866 4.69 -60.48 14.45
N GLY A 867 4.17 -59.57 15.28
CA GLY A 867 3.67 -58.26 14.81
C GLY A 867 4.71 -57.43 14.05
N ARG A 868 5.97 -57.47 14.50
CA ARG A 868 7.11 -56.87 13.78
C ARG A 868 7.43 -57.53 12.42
N ARG A 869 7.10 -58.81 12.23
CA ARG A 869 7.28 -59.54 10.95
C ARG A 869 6.25 -59.08 9.92
N VAL A 870 5.01 -58.82 10.32
CA VAL A 870 3.93 -58.33 9.44
C VAL A 870 4.31 -56.99 8.79
N LEU A 871 4.88 -56.06 9.56
CA LEU A 871 5.34 -54.76 9.05
C LEU A 871 6.58 -54.86 8.14
N ALA A 872 7.43 -55.87 8.38
CA ALA A 872 8.60 -56.14 7.55
C ALA A 872 8.28 -56.99 6.30
N HIS A 873 7.04 -57.42 6.11
CA HIS A 873 6.68 -58.41 5.09
C HIS A 873 6.80 -57.86 3.66
N PRO A 874 7.44 -58.58 2.70
CA PRO A 874 7.65 -58.08 1.33
C PRO A 874 6.39 -57.76 0.52
N ALA A 875 5.20 -58.15 0.99
CA ALA A 875 3.94 -57.80 0.33
C ALA A 875 3.69 -56.28 0.25
N TRP A 876 4.19 -55.50 1.22
CA TRP A 876 4.03 -54.03 1.20
C TRP A 876 4.72 -53.38 0.01
N GLY A 877 5.89 -53.87 -0.42
CA GLY A 877 6.56 -53.40 -1.64
C GLY A 877 5.74 -53.65 -2.92
N ARG A 878 5.01 -54.77 -2.98
CA ARG A 878 4.13 -55.12 -4.13
C ARG A 878 2.92 -54.20 -4.27
N LEU A 879 2.57 -53.45 -3.22
CA LEU A 879 1.49 -52.45 -3.21
C LEU A 879 1.93 -51.06 -3.71
N VAL A 880 3.24 -50.77 -3.77
CA VAL A 880 3.76 -49.45 -4.19
C VAL A 880 4.54 -49.45 -5.51
N ALA A 881 4.92 -50.64 -6.00
CA ALA A 881 5.46 -50.84 -7.34
C ALA A 881 4.49 -50.35 -8.45
N ASP A 882 5.04 -49.98 -9.61
CA ASP A 882 4.31 -49.84 -10.89
C ASP A 882 3.02 -48.99 -10.84
N GLY A 883 3.06 -47.89 -10.10
CA GLY A 883 1.94 -46.94 -9.98
C GLY A 883 0.82 -47.38 -9.02
N ARG A 884 0.92 -48.59 -8.44
CA ARG A 884 -0.08 -49.16 -7.51
C ARG A 884 -0.28 -48.31 -6.26
N LEU A 885 0.74 -47.54 -5.86
CA LEU A 885 0.62 -46.54 -4.78
C LEU A 885 -0.49 -45.52 -5.05
N LEU A 886 -0.82 -45.19 -6.30
CA LEU A 886 -1.89 -44.24 -6.64
C LEU A 886 -3.28 -44.89 -6.50
N TRP A 887 -3.47 -46.10 -7.02
CA TRP A 887 -4.80 -46.68 -7.23
C TRP A 887 -5.18 -47.78 -6.24
N VAL A 888 -4.25 -48.54 -5.67
CA VAL A 888 -4.60 -49.62 -4.72
C VAL A 888 -5.15 -49.06 -3.40
N PRO A 889 -4.53 -48.05 -2.75
CA PRO A 889 -5.12 -47.46 -1.56
C PRO A 889 -6.44 -46.72 -1.86
N TRP A 890 -6.53 -46.06 -3.02
CA TRP A 890 -7.77 -45.45 -3.51
C TRP A 890 -8.90 -46.50 -3.60
N LEU A 891 -8.65 -47.66 -4.22
CA LEU A 891 -9.61 -48.76 -4.27
C LEU A 891 -10.01 -49.26 -2.87
N VAL A 892 -9.06 -49.38 -1.94
CA VAL A 892 -9.35 -49.76 -0.54
C VAL A 892 -10.28 -48.73 0.14
N PHE A 893 -9.99 -47.44 0.02
CA PHE A 893 -10.86 -46.39 0.58
C PHE A 893 -12.22 -46.31 -0.13
N ALA A 894 -12.29 -46.64 -1.43
CA ALA A 894 -13.55 -46.71 -2.17
C ALA A 894 -14.44 -47.85 -1.65
N LEU A 895 -13.87 -49.06 -1.49
CA LEU A 895 -14.58 -50.23 -0.96
C LEU A 895 -15.03 -50.03 0.50
N LEU A 896 -14.17 -49.47 1.36
CA LEU A 896 -14.54 -49.10 2.73
C LEU A 896 -15.73 -48.12 2.75
N ARG A 897 -15.70 -47.11 1.88
CA ARG A 897 -16.77 -46.10 1.74
C ARG A 897 -18.04 -46.65 1.08
N GLN A 898 -17.96 -47.69 0.27
CA GLN A 898 -19.12 -48.37 -0.30
C GLN A 898 -19.78 -49.31 0.73
N HIS A 899 -19.01 -50.05 1.55
CA HIS A 899 -19.57 -51.08 2.44
C HIS A 899 -19.86 -50.64 3.88
N LEU A 900 -19.23 -49.57 4.38
CA LEU A 900 -19.39 -49.14 5.78
C LEU A 900 -20.25 -47.88 5.94
N LEU A 901 -20.22 -46.93 5.01
CA LEU A 901 -20.84 -45.60 5.16
C LEU A 901 -22.37 -45.64 5.38
N GLU A 902 -23.06 -46.63 4.80
CA GLU A 902 -24.52 -46.81 4.95
C GLU A 902 -24.89 -47.60 6.22
N ARG A 903 -23.94 -48.33 6.80
CA ARG A 903 -24.15 -49.18 7.98
C ARG A 903 -23.71 -48.50 9.28
N PHE A 904 -22.77 -47.58 9.15
CA PHE A 904 -22.17 -46.81 10.23
C PHE A 904 -22.11 -45.35 9.76
N PRO A 905 -23.09 -44.49 10.17
CA PRO A 905 -23.02 -43.08 9.86
C PRO A 905 -21.78 -42.44 10.51
N THR A 906 -21.34 -41.31 9.94
CA THR A 906 -20.21 -40.55 10.49
C THR A 906 -20.65 -39.79 11.75
N THR A 907 -20.14 -40.19 12.91
CA THR A 907 -20.51 -39.57 14.21
C THR A 907 -19.39 -38.75 14.85
N HIS A 908 -18.13 -39.02 14.51
CA HIS A 908 -16.93 -38.55 15.21
C HIS A 908 -16.87 -38.93 16.71
N ASP A 909 -17.66 -39.91 17.13
CA ASP A 909 -17.54 -40.59 18.43
C ASP A 909 -16.54 -41.76 18.33
N LEU A 910 -15.60 -41.82 19.27
CA LEU A 910 -14.51 -42.80 19.31
C LEU A 910 -14.98 -44.26 19.52
N LEU A 911 -16.25 -44.48 19.89
CA LEU A 911 -16.79 -45.80 20.17
C LEU A 911 -17.68 -46.37 19.06
N HIS A 912 -18.47 -45.53 18.37
CA HIS A 912 -19.50 -45.99 17.43
C HIS A 912 -19.27 -45.63 15.96
N ASP A 913 -18.23 -44.86 15.62
CA ASP A 913 -17.96 -44.36 14.25
C ASP A 913 -17.28 -45.41 13.34
N GLY A 914 -17.98 -46.53 13.08
CA GLY A 914 -17.42 -47.69 12.37
C GLY A 914 -16.87 -47.38 10.97
N TYR A 915 -17.46 -46.43 10.24
CA TYR A 915 -16.99 -46.03 8.91
C TYR A 915 -15.68 -45.22 9.00
N GLN A 916 -15.63 -44.18 9.85
CA GLN A 916 -14.41 -43.37 9.98
C GLN A 916 -13.29 -44.17 10.64
N HIS A 917 -13.59 -45.15 11.49
CA HIS A 917 -12.60 -46.12 11.95
C HIS A 917 -12.00 -46.92 10.80
N GLY A 918 -12.84 -47.48 9.90
CA GLY A 918 -12.36 -48.14 8.69
C GLY A 918 -11.43 -47.27 7.86
N VAL A 919 -11.82 -46.03 7.58
CA VAL A 919 -11.06 -45.10 6.72
C VAL A 919 -9.80 -44.56 7.41
N TYR A 920 -9.92 -43.98 8.60
CA TYR A 920 -8.80 -43.32 9.28
C TYR A 920 -7.78 -44.33 9.83
N ALA A 921 -8.20 -45.51 10.31
CA ALA A 921 -7.26 -46.55 10.72
C ALA A 921 -6.50 -47.10 9.52
N ALA A 922 -7.16 -47.37 8.38
CA ALA A 922 -6.48 -47.79 7.16
C ALA A 922 -5.46 -46.74 6.67
N MET A 923 -5.81 -45.45 6.70
CA MET A 923 -4.91 -44.35 6.33
C MET A 923 -3.70 -44.26 7.27
N PHE A 924 -3.91 -44.38 8.59
CA PHE A 924 -2.84 -44.41 9.58
C PHE A 924 -1.92 -45.64 9.40
N LEU A 925 -2.50 -46.83 9.19
CA LEU A 925 -1.77 -48.08 8.99
C LEU A 925 -0.95 -48.07 7.69
N LEU A 926 -1.48 -47.53 6.60
CA LEU A 926 -0.75 -47.34 5.34
C LEU A 926 0.41 -46.37 5.52
N GLY A 927 0.19 -45.23 6.21
CA GLY A 927 1.26 -44.29 6.57
C GLY A 927 2.36 -44.94 7.43
N PHE A 928 1.96 -45.76 8.40
CA PHE A 928 2.86 -46.45 9.33
C PHE A 928 3.66 -47.58 8.65
N ALA A 929 3.02 -48.39 7.80
CA ALA A 929 3.63 -49.55 7.16
C ALA A 929 4.47 -49.17 5.93
N LEU A 930 3.96 -48.31 5.05
CA LEU A 930 4.62 -47.98 3.78
C LEU A 930 5.75 -46.96 3.98
N PHE A 931 5.43 -45.80 4.55
CA PHE A 931 6.38 -44.68 4.67
C PHE A 931 7.25 -44.75 5.93
N GLY A 932 6.90 -45.62 6.90
CA GLY A 932 7.47 -45.67 8.24
C GLY A 932 8.94 -46.06 8.40
N SER A 933 9.76 -46.07 7.34
CA SER A 933 11.18 -46.47 7.38
C SER A 933 12.07 -45.39 6.76
N ARG A 934 13.21 -45.09 7.40
CA ARG A 934 14.19 -44.11 6.88
C ARG A 934 14.83 -44.57 5.57
N ASP A 935 15.18 -45.86 5.53
CA ASP A 935 15.88 -46.53 4.45
C ASP A 935 14.93 -46.99 3.33
N ASP A 936 13.70 -46.44 3.29
CA ASP A 936 12.62 -46.74 2.35
C ASP A 936 12.41 -48.25 2.07
N ARG A 937 12.34 -49.04 3.16
CA ARG A 937 12.22 -50.52 3.19
C ARG A 937 11.36 -51.15 2.09
N HIS A 938 10.25 -50.51 1.72
CA HIS A 938 9.27 -51.02 0.76
C HIS A 938 9.23 -50.23 -0.55
N GLY A 939 10.07 -49.21 -0.74
CA GLY A 939 10.10 -48.34 -1.93
C GLY A 939 8.96 -47.31 -1.99
N ALA A 940 8.27 -47.05 -0.88
CA ALA A 940 7.10 -46.19 -0.83
C ALA A 940 7.45 -44.70 -0.96
N TRP A 941 8.55 -44.26 -0.34
CA TRP A 941 9.05 -42.89 -0.49
C TRP A 941 9.54 -42.62 -1.91
N ALA A 942 10.25 -43.58 -2.52
CA ALA A 942 10.66 -43.54 -3.92
C ALA A 942 9.45 -43.54 -4.86
N ALA A 943 8.43 -44.35 -4.59
CA ALA A 943 7.18 -44.38 -5.36
C ALA A 943 6.39 -43.07 -5.24
N ALA A 944 6.18 -42.52 -4.04
CA ALA A 944 5.50 -41.23 -3.87
C ALA A 944 6.26 -40.11 -4.58
N ARG A 945 7.59 -40.09 -4.45
CA ARG A 945 8.45 -39.14 -5.16
C ARG A 945 8.34 -39.29 -6.69
N ARG A 946 8.33 -40.52 -7.21
CA ARG A 946 8.17 -40.83 -8.65
C ARG A 946 6.81 -40.37 -9.19
N TRP A 947 5.73 -40.61 -8.44
CA TRP A 947 4.36 -40.41 -8.90
C TRP A 947 3.68 -39.10 -8.45
N ARG A 948 4.39 -38.23 -7.70
CA ARG A 948 3.85 -36.97 -7.11
C ARG A 948 3.03 -36.08 -8.05
N TRP A 949 3.43 -35.96 -9.32
CA TRP A 949 2.70 -35.17 -10.33
C TRP A 949 1.45 -35.88 -10.85
N ALA A 950 1.52 -37.19 -11.12
CA ALA A 950 0.35 -37.99 -11.46
C ALA A 950 -0.68 -38.02 -10.30
N ALA A 951 -0.20 -37.98 -9.05
CA ALA A 951 -1.04 -37.81 -7.88
C ALA A 951 -1.73 -36.44 -7.84
N LEU A 952 -0.99 -35.33 -8.02
CA LEU A 952 -1.57 -33.99 -7.99
C LEU A 952 -2.53 -33.73 -9.16
N LEU A 953 -2.16 -34.10 -10.39
CA LEU A 953 -3.02 -33.96 -11.56
C LEU A 953 -4.24 -34.89 -11.47
N GLY A 954 -4.05 -36.11 -10.96
CA GLY A 954 -5.15 -37.04 -10.65
C GLY A 954 -6.11 -36.47 -9.61
N TYR A 955 -5.61 -35.82 -8.55
CA TYR A 955 -6.46 -35.13 -7.57
C TYR A 955 -7.30 -34.03 -8.22
N ILE A 956 -6.69 -33.14 -9.00
CA ILE A 956 -7.39 -32.04 -9.68
C ILE A 956 -8.45 -32.57 -10.65
N ALA A 957 -8.11 -33.57 -11.46
CA ALA A 957 -9.04 -34.21 -12.40
C ALA A 957 -10.21 -34.90 -11.68
N VAL A 958 -9.95 -35.61 -10.58
CA VAL A 958 -10.98 -36.29 -9.79
C VAL A 958 -11.87 -35.30 -9.00
N GLN A 959 -11.32 -34.14 -8.57
CA GLN A 959 -12.12 -33.04 -8.03
C GLN A 959 -13.07 -32.48 -9.09
N GLY A 960 -12.52 -32.00 -10.22
CA GLY A 960 -13.31 -31.38 -11.30
C GLY A 960 -14.37 -32.32 -11.87
N LEU A 961 -14.02 -33.59 -12.10
CA LEU A 961 -14.97 -34.62 -12.54
C LEU A 961 -16.07 -34.87 -11.50
N SER A 962 -15.72 -34.94 -10.21
CA SER A 962 -16.71 -35.14 -9.14
C SER A 962 -17.68 -33.97 -9.00
N GLU A 963 -17.25 -32.74 -9.25
CA GLU A 963 -18.13 -31.55 -9.16
C GLU A 963 -18.95 -31.35 -10.43
N ALA A 964 -18.37 -31.57 -11.62
CA ALA A 964 -19.10 -31.56 -12.88
C ALA A 964 -20.24 -32.59 -12.89
N ILE A 965 -20.00 -33.81 -12.38
CA ILE A 965 -21.03 -34.86 -12.27
C ILE A 965 -22.15 -34.43 -11.30
N VAL A 966 -21.81 -33.90 -10.11
CA VAL A 966 -22.82 -33.49 -9.10
C VAL A 966 -23.64 -32.30 -9.60
N SER A 967 -23.00 -31.31 -10.22
CA SER A 967 -23.66 -30.12 -10.76
C SER A 967 -24.60 -30.48 -11.91
N ALA A 968 -24.11 -31.25 -12.89
CA ALA A 968 -24.93 -31.69 -14.03
C ALA A 968 -26.09 -32.60 -13.60
N TRP A 969 -25.88 -33.48 -12.61
CA TRP A 969 -26.97 -34.31 -12.09
C TRP A 969 -28.04 -33.47 -11.39
N ARG A 970 -27.66 -32.56 -10.50
CA ARG A 970 -28.59 -31.67 -9.78
C ARG A 970 -29.41 -30.79 -10.73
N GLN A 971 -28.76 -30.26 -11.77
CA GLN A 971 -29.43 -29.44 -12.77
C GLN A 971 -30.45 -30.21 -13.63
N ALA A 972 -30.27 -31.53 -13.81
CA ALA A 972 -31.13 -32.36 -14.65
C ALA A 972 -32.18 -33.19 -13.87
N HIS A 973 -31.89 -33.57 -12.62
CA HIS A 973 -32.70 -34.52 -11.84
C HIS A 973 -32.91 -34.13 -10.37
N GLY A 974 -32.40 -32.97 -9.92
CA GLY A 974 -32.50 -32.54 -8.52
C GLY A 974 -31.58 -33.34 -7.57
N GLU A 975 -31.97 -33.45 -6.30
CA GLU A 975 -31.16 -34.10 -5.26
C GLU A 975 -31.33 -35.64 -5.20
N ASP A 976 -32.15 -36.23 -6.07
CA ASP A 976 -32.34 -37.68 -6.14
C ASP A 976 -31.23 -38.35 -6.96
N PHE A 977 -30.19 -38.82 -6.27
CA PHE A 977 -29.06 -39.55 -6.89
C PHE A 977 -29.28 -41.07 -6.86
N PRO A 978 -29.24 -41.78 -8.01
CA PRO A 978 -29.36 -43.23 -8.04
C PRO A 978 -28.12 -43.91 -7.42
N GLU A 979 -28.32 -45.07 -6.82
CA GLU A 979 -27.29 -45.81 -6.05
C GLU A 979 -25.99 -46.00 -6.84
N ALA A 980 -26.05 -46.38 -8.11
CA ALA A 980 -24.87 -46.56 -8.96
C ALA A 980 -24.04 -45.26 -9.13
N LEU A 981 -24.70 -44.09 -9.18
CA LEU A 981 -24.04 -42.79 -9.25
C LEU A 981 -23.44 -42.39 -7.89
N LEU A 982 -24.15 -42.68 -6.79
CA LEU A 982 -23.61 -42.53 -5.43
C LEU A 982 -22.37 -43.41 -5.21
N MET A 983 -22.38 -44.67 -5.68
CA MET A 983 -21.23 -45.57 -5.62
C MET A 983 -20.02 -45.03 -6.42
N ALA A 984 -20.25 -44.43 -7.59
CA ALA A 984 -19.22 -43.79 -8.39
C ALA A 984 -18.67 -42.51 -7.73
N LEU A 985 -19.53 -41.64 -7.18
CA LEU A 985 -19.13 -40.44 -6.45
C LEU A 985 -18.38 -40.77 -5.15
N ARG A 986 -18.77 -41.84 -4.43
CA ARG A 986 -18.01 -42.39 -3.30
C ARG A 986 -16.62 -42.85 -3.74
N ALA A 987 -16.51 -43.54 -4.87
CA ALA A 987 -15.21 -43.96 -5.42
C ALA A 987 -14.33 -42.75 -5.81
N LEU A 988 -14.88 -41.72 -6.47
CA LEU A 988 -14.14 -40.49 -6.76
C LEU A 988 -13.68 -39.79 -5.46
N ASN A 989 -14.53 -39.74 -4.42
CA ASN A 989 -14.17 -39.11 -3.14
C ASN A 989 -13.02 -39.82 -2.41
N ALA A 990 -12.86 -41.14 -2.58
CA ALA A 990 -11.66 -41.86 -2.13
C ALA A 990 -10.37 -41.42 -2.86
N GLY A 991 -10.47 -41.03 -4.14
CA GLY A 991 -9.38 -40.45 -4.92
C GLY A 991 -9.05 -39.03 -4.45
N LYS A 992 -10.09 -38.20 -4.22
CA LYS A 992 -9.97 -36.86 -3.61
C LYS A 992 -9.23 -36.90 -2.27
N GLN A 993 -9.38 -37.98 -1.51
CA GLN A 993 -8.71 -38.17 -0.23
C GLN A 993 -7.25 -38.63 -0.35
N TRP A 994 -6.95 -39.65 -1.16
CA TRP A 994 -5.62 -40.29 -1.14
C TRP A 994 -4.58 -39.61 -2.03
N LEU A 995 -4.99 -39.15 -3.22
CA LEU A 995 -4.07 -38.56 -4.20
C LEU A 995 -3.34 -37.30 -3.70
N PRO A 996 -3.96 -36.33 -3.00
CA PRO A 996 -3.21 -35.19 -2.46
C PRO A 996 -2.25 -35.61 -1.33
N ILE A 997 -2.52 -36.69 -0.58
CA ILE A 997 -1.58 -37.22 0.42
C ILE A 997 -0.32 -37.77 -0.27
N VAL A 998 -0.46 -38.53 -1.36
CA VAL A 998 0.69 -39.01 -2.14
C VAL A 998 1.45 -37.85 -2.79
N ALA A 999 0.75 -36.80 -3.26
CA ALA A 999 1.38 -35.58 -3.73
C ALA A 999 2.18 -34.88 -2.60
N MET A 1000 1.55 -34.59 -1.45
CA MET A 1000 2.20 -33.93 -0.31
C MET A 1000 3.39 -34.74 0.25
N MET A 1001 3.30 -36.08 0.29
CA MET A 1001 4.42 -36.94 0.68
C MET A 1001 5.52 -37.00 -0.39
N GLY A 1002 5.15 -37.00 -1.68
CA GLY A 1002 6.07 -37.11 -2.80
C GLY A 1002 6.83 -35.81 -3.12
N PHE A 1003 6.13 -34.67 -3.11
CA PHE A 1003 6.73 -33.35 -3.04
C PHE A 1003 7.48 -33.17 -1.71
N GLY A 1004 6.95 -33.69 -0.61
CA GLY A 1004 7.62 -33.68 0.69
C GLY A 1004 9.01 -34.30 0.66
N ARG A 1005 9.13 -35.55 0.19
CA ARG A 1005 10.39 -36.30 0.02
C ARG A 1005 11.18 -35.87 -1.24
N GLN A 1006 10.81 -34.77 -1.88
CA GLN A 1006 11.54 -34.13 -2.99
C GLN A 1006 12.06 -32.72 -2.64
N TRP A 1007 11.23 -31.85 -2.06
CA TRP A 1007 11.54 -30.44 -1.80
C TRP A 1007 12.07 -30.20 -0.41
N PHE A 1008 11.40 -30.83 0.55
CA PHE A 1008 11.73 -30.66 1.94
C PHE A 1008 12.77 -31.74 2.33
N ALA A 1009 12.49 -33.10 2.35
CA ALA A 1009 13.22 -34.46 2.42
C ALA A 1009 13.59 -35.48 3.68
N ASP A 1010 14.63 -35.77 4.58
CA ASP A 1010 16.07 -35.58 5.19
C ASP A 1010 17.13 -34.33 5.28
N ARG A 1011 17.01 -33.27 6.15
CA ARG A 1011 17.78 -31.92 6.29
C ARG A 1011 17.36 -31.16 7.59
N ASP A 1012 17.45 -29.81 7.74
CA ASP A 1012 16.94 -29.02 8.91
C ASP A 1012 16.96 -27.45 8.77
N SER A 1013 16.09 -26.67 9.45
CA SER A 1013 16.15 -25.17 9.55
C SER A 1013 15.39 -24.55 10.76
N PRO A 1014 15.71 -23.33 11.23
CA PRO A 1014 15.03 -22.69 12.38
C PRO A 1014 13.54 -22.46 12.18
N MET A 1015 13.11 -21.93 11.02
CA MET A 1015 11.68 -21.74 10.73
C MET A 1015 10.95 -23.08 10.62
N LEU A 1016 11.59 -24.11 10.06
CA LEU A 1016 10.97 -25.44 10.00
C LEU A 1016 10.86 -26.09 11.38
N ARG A 1017 11.85 -25.90 12.27
CA ARG A 1017 11.76 -26.31 13.69
C ARG A 1017 10.65 -25.55 14.41
N TRP A 1018 10.50 -24.25 14.18
CA TRP A 1018 9.43 -23.45 14.76
C TRP A 1018 8.05 -23.88 14.25
N LEU A 1019 7.86 -24.06 12.94
CA LEU A 1019 6.63 -24.59 12.34
C LEU A 1019 6.31 -26.00 12.83
N THR A 1020 7.33 -26.86 13.01
CA THR A 1020 7.18 -28.21 13.59
C THR A 1020 6.70 -28.18 15.05
N LEU A 1021 6.92 -27.07 15.77
CA LEU A 1021 6.37 -26.85 17.11
C LEU A 1021 5.00 -26.15 17.05
N ALA A 1022 4.82 -25.16 16.17
CA ALA A 1022 3.62 -24.32 16.07
C ALA A 1022 2.42 -25.03 15.42
N VAL A 1023 2.65 -26.01 14.53
CA VAL A 1023 1.58 -26.70 13.78
C VAL A 1023 0.53 -27.36 14.68
N PHE A 1024 0.91 -27.84 15.86
CA PHE A 1024 -0.03 -28.49 16.79
C PHE A 1024 -0.86 -27.46 17.58
N PRO A 1025 -0.28 -26.39 18.19
CA PRO A 1025 -1.04 -25.24 18.67
C PRO A 1025 -1.97 -24.58 17.63
N PHE A 1026 -1.57 -24.47 16.36
CA PHE A 1026 -2.44 -24.02 15.27
C PHE A 1026 -3.67 -24.94 15.14
N TYR A 1027 -3.43 -26.24 15.01
CA TYR A 1027 -4.50 -27.24 14.92
C TYR A 1027 -5.44 -27.21 16.14
N LEU A 1028 -4.93 -27.02 17.37
CA LEU A 1028 -5.76 -26.99 18.58
C LEU A 1028 -6.78 -25.84 18.62
N VAL A 1029 -6.56 -24.76 17.87
CA VAL A 1029 -7.27 -23.48 18.06
C VAL A 1029 -8.05 -23.02 16.82
N HIS A 1030 -7.62 -23.43 15.62
CA HIS A 1030 -8.13 -22.89 14.35
C HIS A 1030 -9.65 -22.81 14.26
N GLN A 1031 -10.36 -23.94 14.32
CA GLN A 1031 -11.81 -23.93 14.07
C GLN A 1031 -12.61 -23.23 15.18
N THR A 1032 -12.13 -23.16 16.43
CA THR A 1032 -12.80 -22.30 17.44
C THR A 1032 -12.70 -20.83 17.03
N VAL A 1033 -11.54 -20.37 16.57
CA VAL A 1033 -11.38 -18.98 16.08
C VAL A 1033 -12.20 -18.78 14.80
N THR A 1034 -12.27 -19.77 13.90
CA THR A 1034 -13.10 -19.71 12.70
C THR A 1034 -14.59 -19.62 13.03
N VAL A 1035 -15.11 -20.40 13.99
CA VAL A 1035 -16.53 -20.34 14.38
C VAL A 1035 -16.86 -19.01 15.08
N ILE A 1036 -16.02 -18.54 15.99
CA ILE A 1036 -16.21 -17.22 16.64
C ILE A 1036 -16.16 -16.10 15.59
N ALA A 1037 -15.20 -16.14 14.66
CA ALA A 1037 -15.09 -15.16 13.59
C ALA A 1037 -16.30 -15.20 12.65
N GLY A 1038 -16.76 -16.39 12.25
CA GLY A 1038 -17.96 -16.57 11.42
C GLY A 1038 -19.21 -16.01 12.10
N HIS A 1039 -19.45 -16.36 13.37
CA HIS A 1039 -20.58 -15.83 14.16
C HIS A 1039 -20.56 -14.30 14.28
N LEU A 1040 -19.38 -13.69 14.46
CA LEU A 1040 -19.23 -12.23 14.56
C LEU A 1040 -19.30 -11.51 13.20
N LEU A 1041 -19.05 -12.21 12.08
CA LEU A 1041 -19.12 -11.64 10.72
C LEU A 1041 -20.49 -11.84 10.05
N ALA A 1042 -21.21 -12.94 10.34
CA ALA A 1042 -22.46 -13.27 9.66
C ALA A 1042 -23.56 -12.19 9.77
N PRO A 1043 -23.75 -11.48 10.91
CA PRO A 1043 -24.71 -10.36 11.00
C PRO A 1043 -24.33 -9.13 10.18
N LEU A 1044 -23.11 -9.06 9.64
CA LEU A 1044 -22.62 -7.92 8.86
C LEU A 1044 -22.98 -8.01 7.37
N HIS A 1045 -23.49 -9.16 6.91
CA HIS A 1045 -23.92 -9.42 5.52
C HIS A 1045 -22.89 -8.98 4.45
N TRP A 1046 -21.61 -9.28 4.69
CA TRP A 1046 -20.52 -8.92 3.78
C TRP A 1046 -20.53 -9.73 2.47
N PRO A 1047 -19.93 -9.21 1.38
CA PRO A 1047 -19.70 -9.99 0.17
C PRO A 1047 -18.83 -11.22 0.46
N LEU A 1048 -19.23 -12.39 -0.05
CA LEU A 1048 -18.63 -13.70 0.25
C LEU A 1048 -17.09 -13.75 0.14
N ALA A 1049 -16.50 -13.04 -0.82
CA ALA A 1049 -15.04 -12.98 -0.98
C ALA A 1049 -14.33 -12.17 0.12
N LEU A 1050 -14.96 -11.11 0.62
CA LEU A 1050 -14.47 -10.30 1.73
C LEU A 1050 -14.63 -11.06 3.06
N GLU A 1051 -15.79 -11.68 3.27
CA GLU A 1051 -16.07 -12.54 4.42
C GLU A 1051 -15.09 -13.71 4.48
N ALA A 1052 -14.88 -14.43 3.39
CA ALA A 1052 -13.91 -15.53 3.31
C ALA A 1052 -12.46 -15.08 3.59
N PHE A 1053 -12.04 -13.92 3.06
CA PHE A 1053 -10.71 -13.39 3.35
C PHE A 1053 -10.55 -12.99 4.83
N ALA A 1054 -11.55 -12.31 5.41
CA ALA A 1054 -11.56 -11.93 6.82
C ALA A 1054 -11.55 -13.16 7.73
N LEU A 1055 -12.39 -14.16 7.45
CA LEU A 1055 -12.47 -15.43 8.17
C LEU A 1055 -11.12 -16.16 8.19
N VAL A 1056 -10.44 -16.25 7.04
CA VAL A 1056 -9.10 -16.86 6.92
C VAL A 1056 -8.05 -16.03 7.66
N ALA A 1057 -8.04 -14.70 7.52
CA ALA A 1057 -7.07 -13.83 8.18
C ALA A 1057 -7.20 -13.85 9.71
N ILE A 1058 -8.42 -13.74 10.25
CA ILE A 1058 -8.69 -13.80 11.69
C ILE A 1058 -8.31 -15.18 12.25
N THR A 1059 -8.68 -16.27 11.54
CA THR A 1059 -8.26 -17.64 11.91
C THR A 1059 -6.73 -17.76 11.98
N ALA A 1060 -6.01 -17.27 10.97
CA ALA A 1060 -4.55 -17.35 10.91
C ALA A 1060 -3.86 -16.53 12.03
N LEU A 1061 -4.34 -15.31 12.30
CA LEU A 1061 -3.83 -14.48 13.40
C LEU A 1061 -4.11 -15.08 14.77
N GLY A 1062 -5.32 -15.59 15.01
CA GLY A 1062 -5.68 -16.26 16.27
C GLY A 1062 -4.84 -17.50 16.55
N CYS A 1063 -4.59 -18.32 15.52
CA CYS A 1063 -3.68 -19.46 15.61
C CYS A 1063 -2.23 -19.04 15.91
N LEU A 1064 -1.73 -18.00 15.23
CA LEU A 1064 -0.38 -17.48 15.42
C LEU A 1064 -0.19 -16.95 16.86
N LEU A 1065 -1.16 -16.17 17.36
CA LEU A 1065 -1.16 -15.66 18.73
C LEU A 1065 -1.17 -16.81 19.75
N ALA A 1066 -2.08 -17.77 19.60
CA ALA A 1066 -2.16 -18.93 20.48
C ALA A 1066 -0.87 -19.77 20.47
N ALA A 1067 -0.24 -19.96 19.31
CA ALA A 1067 1.04 -20.66 19.20
C ALA A 1067 2.18 -19.92 19.90
N LEU A 1068 2.26 -18.60 19.75
CA LEU A 1068 3.26 -17.76 20.43
C LEU A 1068 3.08 -17.78 21.96
N VAL A 1069 1.84 -17.65 22.45
CA VAL A 1069 1.52 -17.74 23.88
C VAL A 1069 1.84 -19.14 24.43
N ALA A 1070 1.43 -20.20 23.73
CA ALA A 1070 1.73 -21.60 24.07
C ALA A 1070 3.24 -21.87 24.18
N MET A 1071 4.04 -21.31 23.27
CA MET A 1071 5.49 -21.48 23.29
C MET A 1071 6.17 -20.68 24.40
N ARG A 1072 5.65 -19.48 24.74
CA ARG A 1072 6.25 -18.55 25.72
C ARG A 1072 5.86 -18.83 27.17
N VAL A 1073 4.64 -19.30 27.43
CA VAL A 1073 4.13 -19.58 28.78
C VAL A 1073 4.44 -21.02 29.18
N ASN A 1074 5.49 -21.23 29.98
CA ASN A 1074 5.98 -22.57 30.36
C ASN A 1074 4.91 -23.50 30.96
N ALA A 1075 3.97 -22.95 31.74
CA ALA A 1075 2.87 -23.73 32.32
C ALA A 1075 1.84 -24.21 31.27
N LEU A 1076 1.66 -23.47 30.18
CA LEU A 1076 0.69 -23.76 29.11
C LEU A 1076 1.23 -24.77 28.08
N ARG A 1077 2.56 -24.82 27.90
CA ARG A 1077 3.26 -25.73 26.97
C ARG A 1077 2.69 -27.16 26.92
N PRO A 1078 2.58 -27.93 28.03
CA PRO A 1078 2.12 -29.32 27.97
C PRO A 1078 0.64 -29.44 27.56
N TRP A 1079 -0.22 -28.51 28.01
CA TRP A 1079 -1.62 -28.43 27.61
C TRP A 1079 -1.81 -28.07 26.12
N MET A 1080 -0.80 -27.44 25.51
CA MET A 1080 -0.74 -27.16 24.07
C MET A 1080 0.14 -28.16 23.30
N GLY A 1081 0.41 -29.34 23.87
CA GLY A 1081 1.14 -30.46 23.25
C GLY A 1081 2.65 -30.27 23.11
N LEU A 1082 3.19 -29.16 23.61
CA LEU A 1082 4.61 -28.82 23.54
C LEU A 1082 5.41 -29.49 24.66
N GLY A 1083 6.62 -29.96 24.33
CA GLY A 1083 7.54 -30.50 25.34
C GLY A 1083 8.07 -29.42 26.30
N PRO A 1084 8.63 -29.82 27.47
CA PRO A 1084 9.26 -28.90 28.41
C PRO A 1084 10.32 -28.01 27.75
N SER A 1085 10.48 -26.78 28.26
CA SER A 1085 11.57 -25.89 27.86
C SER A 1085 12.91 -26.46 28.34
N GLY A 1086 13.84 -26.74 27.43
CA GLY A 1086 15.19 -27.16 27.77
C GLY A 1086 15.98 -26.04 28.45
N ARG A 1087 16.75 -26.36 29.50
CA ARG A 1087 17.67 -25.42 30.15
C ARG A 1087 18.84 -25.06 29.23
N SER A 1088 18.70 -24.02 28.42
CA SER A 1088 19.84 -23.18 28.02
C SER A 1088 20.22 -22.31 29.22
N ALA A 1089 21.47 -22.39 29.67
CA ALA A 1089 21.98 -21.51 30.73
C ALA A 1089 22.01 -20.04 30.26
N PRO A 1090 21.84 -19.06 31.16
CA PRO A 1090 21.97 -17.65 30.79
C PRO A 1090 23.40 -17.34 30.33
N LEU A 1091 23.52 -16.52 29.28
CA LEU A 1091 24.78 -15.91 28.87
C LEU A 1091 24.98 -14.65 29.69
N ASP A 1092 25.92 -14.72 30.65
CA ASP A 1092 26.30 -13.61 31.52
C ASP A 1092 27.23 -12.63 30.76
N PRO A 1093 26.92 -11.31 30.65
CA PRO A 1093 27.62 -10.43 29.72
C PRO A 1093 29.07 -10.07 30.06
N LEU A 1094 29.56 -10.38 31.27
CA LEU A 1094 30.75 -9.72 31.85
C LEU A 1094 31.93 -10.66 32.22
N ASN A 1095 32.37 -11.54 31.31
CA ASN A 1095 33.75 -12.06 31.40
C ASN A 1095 34.38 -12.65 30.12
N PRO A 1096 35.44 -12.03 29.54
CA PRO A 1096 36.21 -12.63 28.45
C PRO A 1096 37.17 -13.77 28.86
N SER A 1097 37.46 -13.95 30.15
CA SER A 1097 38.75 -14.50 30.61
C SER A 1097 38.79 -15.97 31.06
N LYS A 1098 37.96 -16.89 30.52
CA LYS A 1098 37.91 -18.29 30.99
C LYS A 1098 37.89 -19.42 29.96
N ARG A 1099 38.61 -19.27 28.83
CA ARG A 1099 38.88 -20.36 27.86
C ARG A 1099 39.89 -21.42 28.38
N LYS A 1100 39.65 -22.04 29.56
CA LYS A 1100 40.48 -23.14 30.10
C LYS A 1100 40.08 -24.50 29.51
N ARG A 1101 41.07 -25.23 29.00
CA ARG A 1101 40.95 -26.56 28.38
C ARG A 1101 40.31 -27.58 29.34
N ARG A 1102 39.22 -28.23 28.91
CA ARG A 1102 38.84 -29.57 29.41
C ARG A 1102 39.48 -30.60 28.48
N LYS A 1103 40.50 -31.33 28.94
CA LYS A 1103 41.07 -32.47 28.20
C LYS A 1103 40.01 -33.58 28.13
N ALA A 1104 39.71 -34.08 26.93
CA ALA A 1104 39.13 -35.42 26.79
C ALA A 1104 40.22 -36.47 27.07
N LYS A 1105 39.86 -37.62 27.63
CA LYS A 1105 40.80 -38.74 27.83
C LYS A 1105 41.02 -39.48 26.51
N SER A 1106 42.24 -39.97 26.32
CA SER A 1106 42.57 -40.94 25.28
C SER A 1106 41.96 -42.32 25.58
N PRO A 1107 41.46 -43.06 24.58
CA PRO A 1107 41.45 -44.52 24.62
C PRO A 1107 42.89 -45.03 24.65
N ALA A 1108 43.15 -46.17 25.30
CA ALA A 1108 44.45 -46.81 25.29
C ALA A 1108 44.60 -47.72 24.04
N PRO A 1109 45.83 -47.91 23.52
CA PRO A 1109 46.11 -48.99 22.57
C PRO A 1109 46.20 -50.33 23.32
N CYS A 1110 45.57 -51.38 22.78
CA CYS A 1110 45.96 -52.76 23.10
C CYS A 1110 47.12 -53.16 22.19
N GLY A 1111 48.13 -53.82 22.72
CA GLY A 1111 49.26 -54.31 21.93
C GLY A 1111 49.91 -55.55 22.55
N THR A 1112 50.63 -56.29 21.70
CA THR A 1112 51.52 -57.43 22.01
C THR A 1112 50.85 -58.69 22.63
N GLY A 1113 51.24 -59.92 22.28
CA GLY A 1113 52.18 -60.42 21.26
C GLY A 1113 51.69 -61.79 20.74
N LEU A 1114 52.51 -62.69 20.17
CA LEU A 1114 53.94 -62.70 19.85
C LEU A 1114 54.21 -63.87 18.85
N SER A 1115 55.46 -64.11 18.43
CA SER A 1115 55.96 -65.23 17.60
C SER A 1115 55.49 -65.27 16.11
N ASP A 1116 56.26 -65.78 15.14
CA ASP A 1116 57.72 -65.92 15.08
C ASP A 1116 58.24 -66.08 13.62
N SER A 1117 59.57 -66.07 13.47
CA SER A 1117 60.35 -66.67 12.37
C SER A 1117 59.94 -66.43 10.90
N SER A 1118 60.77 -65.63 10.22
CA SER A 1118 61.26 -65.83 8.84
C SER A 1118 60.55 -66.83 7.89
N TYR A 1119 59.96 -66.30 6.81
CA TYR A 1119 60.54 -66.42 5.46
C TYR A 1119 60.05 -65.28 4.54
#